data_AF-A0A3B1IRY3-F1
#
_entry.id   AF-A0A3B1IRY3-F1
#
_cell.length_a   1.000
_cell.length_b   1.000
_cell.length_c   1.000
_cell.angle_alpha   90.00
_cell.angle_beta   90.00
_cell.angle_gamma   90.00
#
_symmetry.space_group_name_H-M   'P 1'
#
loop_
_entity.id
_entity.type
_entity.pdbx_description
1 polymer ?
#
loop_
_entity_poly.entity_id
_entity_poly.type
_entity_poly.pdbx_seq_one_letter_code
_entity_poly.pdbx_strand_id
1 'polypeptide(L)'
;MEKMWKVEFRNVGSSYFPQSRVECHYSISSQHSWASNDWIGLFKVGWSSVKDYHTFVWALAPPSYREGNDAHCCVHFQAGYLPGASAEQYQFVYVDGKGEVCSQSAAFTFSAPKPLEELVTLEEGEPGHEEGEDMLMVIPRAELLQGRLQECLKERAELLQALEAAERSREGEQESVRRSREVWEKQQEELEREISELQEELRHSREQREELKKKQEELECVIVSVKEENQALMEKRARGEERISQLEEDIRLLTQRGLERETDLERMKERAKKVAAQKKEEENERKNLKVKLEQTEKELHSLSTEFQSLRSSLAQRDTHALQLRDTITTLTHKLNNAHRKEAASEAALADLRGVQERLGGSERCVETLRGELRDMAAQRDAAQAELHQARLQAAQLTLQLADSSLALREGRASWAQERESLQHSAEMDRMRLEMLNDEIQQKEELLQEERMEREKAEVELGREKDCNRVQLGETRRELQELKASLRVAQKEKEQLQTEKQEVIEYIRQLEQRLEALSESKWSATALLQSSRADSPLSDSEDENPEALQEARASRALSHYSLCDQPQPDLLLPATPPPSPRHLHTSHGVVISQPAPYCCPPQPSSDSHAAHSSESEEEYEVAHSGGNSSGEETALLLPDHTDAALSDLVESPLW
;
A
#
# COMPACT_ATOMS: atom_id res chain seq x y z
N MET A 1 27.60 -54.88 2.15
CA MET A 1 27.87 -54.19 3.43
C MET A 1 29.30 -53.71 3.37
N GLU A 2 29.51 -52.41 3.30
CA GLU A 2 30.86 -51.85 3.27
C GLU A 2 31.46 -51.87 4.67
N LYS A 3 32.76 -52.14 4.76
CA LYS A 3 33.46 -52.29 6.03
C LYS A 3 33.87 -50.89 6.52
N MET A 4 32.96 -50.24 7.26
CA MET A 4 33.16 -48.91 7.84
C MET A 4 34.53 -48.82 8.53
N TRP A 5 35.37 -47.88 8.06
CA TRP A 5 36.73 -47.67 8.54
C TRP A 5 36.75 -46.54 9.57
N LYS A 6 37.38 -46.77 10.73
CA LYS A 6 37.58 -45.71 11.75
C LYS A 6 38.62 -44.70 11.27
N VAL A 7 39.78 -45.23 10.87
CA VAL A 7 40.94 -44.50 10.33
C VAL A 7 41.48 -45.30 9.13
N GLU A 8 41.98 -44.63 8.09
CA GLU A 8 42.56 -45.26 6.89
C GLU A 8 43.88 -44.59 6.51
N PHE A 9 44.94 -45.39 6.30
CA PHE A 9 46.24 -44.87 5.82
C PHE A 9 46.20 -44.60 4.31
N ARG A 10 46.72 -43.44 3.89
CA ARG A 10 46.74 -42.97 2.50
C ARG A 10 48.18 -42.97 1.96
N ASN A 11 48.33 -43.15 0.65
CA ASN A 11 49.61 -43.02 -0.06
C ASN A 11 50.79 -43.82 0.54
N VAL A 12 50.50 -45.01 1.06
CA VAL A 12 51.51 -45.90 1.65
C VAL A 12 52.31 -46.55 0.52
N GLY A 13 53.58 -46.14 0.38
CA GLY A 13 54.48 -46.67 -0.63
C GLY A 13 54.91 -48.11 -0.34
N SER A 14 55.25 -48.88 -1.37
CA SER A 14 55.72 -50.27 -1.24
C SER A 14 57.13 -50.38 -0.64
N SER A 15 57.93 -49.32 -0.73
CA SER A 15 59.19 -49.15 -0.01
C SER A 15 59.45 -47.67 0.29
N TYR A 16 60.17 -47.41 1.39
CA TYR A 16 60.65 -46.09 1.78
C TYR A 16 62.18 -46.05 1.89
N PHE A 17 62.78 -44.87 1.69
CA PHE A 17 64.23 -44.72 1.77
C PHE A 17 64.70 -44.65 3.25
N PRO A 18 65.57 -45.56 3.74
CA PRO A 18 65.93 -45.65 5.17
C PRO A 18 66.54 -44.37 5.77
N GLN A 19 67.17 -43.53 4.94
CA GLN A 19 67.86 -42.31 5.38
C GLN A 19 67.00 -41.04 5.17
N SER A 20 65.76 -41.17 4.68
CA SER A 20 64.81 -40.07 4.55
C SER A 20 63.86 -40.01 5.74
N ARG A 21 63.26 -38.84 5.99
CA ARG A 21 61.99 -38.79 6.75
C ARG A 21 60.91 -39.56 5.97
N VAL A 22 59.95 -40.13 6.69
CA VAL A 22 58.77 -40.76 6.10
C VAL A 22 57.51 -40.02 6.54
N GLU A 23 56.75 -39.55 5.56
CA GLU A 23 55.47 -38.87 5.72
C GLU A 23 54.35 -39.91 5.72
N CYS A 24 53.74 -40.12 6.88
CA CYS A 24 52.65 -41.06 7.10
C CYS A 24 51.32 -40.31 7.02
N HIS A 25 50.66 -40.43 5.88
CA HIS A 25 49.36 -39.82 5.59
C HIS A 25 48.21 -40.73 6.02
N TYR A 26 47.16 -40.16 6.61
CA TYR A 26 45.96 -40.91 7.00
C TYR A 26 44.70 -40.03 6.98
N SER A 27 43.55 -40.67 6.96
CA SER A 27 42.23 -40.06 7.08
C SER A 27 41.57 -40.58 8.35
N ILE A 28 41.07 -39.68 9.20
CA ILE A 28 40.16 -39.99 10.30
C ILE A 28 38.74 -39.83 9.77
N SER A 29 37.85 -40.78 10.03
CA SER A 29 36.43 -40.66 9.67
C SER A 29 35.61 -39.98 10.75
N SER A 30 34.45 -39.49 10.36
CA SER A 30 33.30 -39.12 11.20
C SER A 30 32.90 -40.15 12.29
N GLN A 31 33.36 -41.41 12.20
CA GLN A 31 33.10 -42.47 13.19
C GLN A 31 34.21 -42.61 14.26
N HIS A 32 35.30 -41.86 14.17
CA HIS A 32 36.40 -41.87 15.15
C HIS A 32 36.66 -40.45 15.67
N SER A 33 36.52 -40.25 16.99
CA SER A 33 36.96 -39.02 17.64
C SER A 33 38.43 -39.11 18.03
N TRP A 34 39.24 -38.21 17.44
CA TRP A 34 40.66 -38.10 17.75
C TRP A 34 40.88 -37.63 19.19
N ALA A 35 41.77 -38.31 19.92
CA ALA A 35 42.28 -37.85 21.21
C ALA A 35 43.77 -37.48 21.11
N SER A 36 44.22 -36.54 21.94
CA SER A 36 45.62 -36.09 21.99
C SER A 36 46.62 -37.13 22.50
N ASN A 37 46.13 -38.30 22.94
CA ASN A 37 46.92 -39.48 23.28
C ASN A 37 46.69 -40.67 22.31
N ASP A 38 46.01 -40.46 21.18
CA ASP A 38 46.06 -41.37 20.02
C ASP A 38 47.48 -41.35 19.41
N TRP A 39 47.94 -42.46 18.85
CA TRP A 39 49.28 -42.55 18.26
C TRP A 39 49.36 -43.55 17.11
N ILE A 40 50.38 -43.34 16.26
CA ILE A 40 50.70 -44.21 15.13
C ILE A 40 52.06 -44.84 15.40
N GLY A 41 52.06 -46.17 15.53
CA GLY A 41 53.28 -46.96 15.63
C GLY A 41 53.72 -47.49 14.27
N LEU A 42 55.04 -47.57 14.07
CA LEU A 42 55.64 -48.40 13.04
C LEU A 42 55.90 -49.78 13.65
N PHE A 43 55.21 -50.80 13.16
CA PHE A 43 55.34 -52.18 13.64
C PHE A 43 55.96 -53.07 12.57
N LYS A 44 56.78 -54.03 12.98
CA LYS A 44 57.24 -55.12 12.12
C LYS A 44 56.10 -56.11 11.90
N VAL A 45 55.86 -56.54 10.66
CA VAL A 45 54.78 -57.49 10.33
C VAL A 45 54.95 -58.78 11.14
N GLY A 46 53.87 -59.26 11.75
CA GLY A 46 53.88 -60.40 12.68
C GLY A 46 53.97 -60.02 14.17
N TRP A 47 53.79 -58.75 14.51
CA TRP A 47 53.64 -58.27 15.90
C TRP A 47 52.44 -58.91 16.63
N SER A 48 52.53 -58.99 17.95
CA SER A 48 51.60 -59.74 18.82
C SER A 48 50.91 -58.85 19.89
N SER A 49 51.56 -57.76 20.27
CA SER A 49 51.09 -56.78 21.23
C SER A 49 51.29 -55.37 20.69
N VAL A 50 50.43 -54.44 21.13
CA VAL A 50 50.63 -52.99 20.92
C VAL A 50 51.96 -52.49 21.49
N LYS A 51 52.60 -53.25 22.38
CA LYS A 51 53.95 -52.96 22.92
C LYS A 51 55.10 -53.34 21.97
N ASP A 52 54.83 -54.04 20.88
CA ASP A 52 55.84 -54.55 19.95
C ASP A 52 56.23 -53.52 18.85
N TYR A 53 56.05 -52.23 19.11
CA TYR A 53 56.35 -51.16 18.15
C TYR A 53 57.88 -50.97 17.99
N HIS A 54 58.32 -50.65 16.77
CA HIS A 54 59.70 -50.27 16.49
C HIS A 54 59.96 -48.81 16.86
N THR A 55 59.05 -47.93 16.45
CA THR A 55 59.01 -46.50 16.81
C THR A 55 57.56 -46.01 16.75
N PHE A 56 57.28 -44.84 17.31
CA PHE A 56 55.93 -44.25 17.29
C PHE A 56 55.96 -42.73 17.20
N VAL A 57 54.84 -42.16 16.77
CA VAL A 57 54.56 -40.72 16.83
C VAL A 57 53.12 -40.51 17.31
N TRP A 58 52.87 -39.44 18.08
CA TRP A 58 51.52 -39.05 18.45
C TRP A 58 50.71 -38.69 17.20
N ALA A 59 49.46 -39.11 17.13
CA ALA A 59 48.56 -38.77 16.04
C ALA A 59 48.18 -37.29 16.15
N LEU A 60 48.24 -36.55 15.04
CA LEU A 60 47.91 -35.14 14.98
C LEU A 60 46.62 -34.94 14.18
N ALA A 61 45.70 -34.13 14.69
CA ALA A 61 44.56 -33.62 13.93
C ALA A 61 44.86 -32.18 13.44
N PRO A 62 44.32 -31.75 12.28
CA PRO A 62 44.42 -30.36 11.84
C PRO A 62 43.78 -29.39 12.86
N PRO A 63 44.24 -28.13 12.97
CA PRO A 63 43.62 -27.11 13.83
C PRO A 63 42.15 -26.80 13.51
N SER A 64 41.68 -27.21 12.32
CA SER A 64 40.29 -27.10 11.85
C SER A 64 39.42 -28.33 12.15
N TYR A 65 39.97 -29.38 12.79
CA TYR A 65 39.24 -30.61 13.11
C TYR A 65 38.04 -30.33 14.04
N ARG A 66 36.94 -31.05 13.78
CA ARG A 66 35.75 -31.09 14.62
C ARG A 66 35.29 -32.54 14.71
N GLU A 67 34.87 -32.95 15.90
CA GLU A 67 34.29 -34.28 16.13
C GLU A 67 33.08 -34.51 15.19
N GLY A 68 33.02 -35.68 14.55
CA GLY A 68 32.00 -36.01 13.56
C GLY A 68 32.32 -35.60 12.11
N ASN A 69 33.42 -34.90 11.84
CA ASN A 69 33.88 -34.62 10.47
C ASN A 69 35.07 -35.52 10.07
N ASP A 70 35.08 -35.95 8.81
CA ASP A 70 36.25 -36.58 8.18
C ASP A 70 37.43 -35.59 8.07
N ALA A 71 38.65 -36.02 8.36
CA ALA A 71 39.85 -35.17 8.33
C ALA A 71 41.11 -35.87 7.82
N HIS A 72 41.82 -35.23 6.88
CA HIS A 72 43.12 -35.69 6.41
C HIS A 72 44.25 -35.18 7.30
N CYS A 73 45.17 -36.08 7.65
CA CYS A 73 46.22 -35.87 8.63
C CYS A 73 47.56 -36.40 8.09
N CYS A 74 48.68 -35.83 8.55
CA CYS A 74 50.03 -36.32 8.24
C CYS A 74 50.94 -36.21 9.46
N VAL A 75 51.69 -37.28 9.74
CA VAL A 75 52.72 -37.34 10.79
C VAL A 75 54.06 -37.78 10.20
N HIS A 76 55.16 -37.35 10.81
CA HIS A 76 56.50 -37.45 10.24
C HIS A 76 57.38 -38.38 11.08
N PHE A 77 57.72 -39.56 10.55
CA PHE A 77 58.73 -40.42 11.15
C PHE A 77 60.13 -39.94 10.75
N GLN A 78 60.97 -39.66 11.74
CA GLN A 78 62.32 -39.13 11.53
C GLN A 78 63.32 -40.26 11.22
N ALA A 79 64.20 -40.04 10.24
CA ALA A 79 65.11 -41.05 9.71
C ALA A 79 65.94 -41.79 10.77
N GLY A 80 66.38 -41.09 11.83
CA GLY A 80 67.16 -41.68 12.93
C GLY A 80 66.42 -42.71 13.80
N TYR A 81 65.12 -42.90 13.60
CA TYR A 81 64.29 -43.91 14.27
C TYR A 81 63.62 -44.88 13.29
N LEU A 82 64.04 -44.90 12.03
CA LEU A 82 63.54 -45.83 11.01
C LEU A 82 64.40 -47.10 10.90
N PRO A 83 63.81 -48.23 10.49
CA PRO A 83 64.56 -49.44 10.16
C PRO A 83 65.61 -49.21 9.08
N GLY A 84 66.77 -49.84 9.23
CA GLY A 84 67.80 -49.87 8.19
C GLY A 84 67.37 -50.65 6.94
N ALA A 85 68.12 -50.46 5.85
CA ALA A 85 67.89 -51.15 4.58
C ALA A 85 67.80 -52.67 4.77
N SER A 86 66.62 -53.24 4.54
CA SER A 86 66.35 -54.64 4.87
C SER A 86 65.14 -55.20 4.08
N ALA A 87 65.07 -56.52 3.98
CA ALA A 87 63.92 -57.24 3.44
C ALA A 87 62.79 -57.42 4.47
N GLU A 88 62.90 -56.83 5.65
CA GLU A 88 61.88 -56.93 6.68
C GLU A 88 60.70 -56.01 6.34
N GLN A 89 59.48 -56.54 6.48
CA GLN A 89 58.27 -55.78 6.23
C GLN A 89 57.77 -55.09 7.49
N TYR A 90 57.37 -53.83 7.33
CA TYR A 90 56.79 -52.97 8.35
C TYR A 90 55.42 -52.46 7.90
N GLN A 91 54.63 -52.01 8.86
CA GLN A 91 53.31 -51.42 8.66
C GLN A 91 53.08 -50.30 9.68
N PHE A 92 52.32 -49.28 9.30
CA PHE A 92 51.76 -48.33 10.26
C PHE A 92 50.54 -48.93 10.94
N VAL A 93 50.37 -48.64 12.22
CA VAL A 93 49.23 -49.09 13.03
C VAL A 93 48.74 -47.91 13.85
N TYR A 94 47.45 -47.59 13.73
CA TYR A 94 46.81 -46.53 14.52
C TYR A 94 46.24 -47.13 15.81
N VAL A 95 46.58 -46.51 16.94
CA VAL A 95 46.16 -46.93 18.28
C VAL A 95 45.47 -45.74 18.97
N ASP A 96 44.28 -45.97 19.52
CA ASP A 96 43.55 -44.91 20.23
C ASP A 96 44.07 -44.69 21.66
N GLY A 97 43.61 -43.60 22.28
CA GLY A 97 43.91 -43.25 23.67
C GLY A 97 43.43 -44.24 24.75
N LYS A 98 42.75 -45.33 24.37
CA LYS A 98 42.38 -46.47 25.25
C LYS A 98 43.29 -47.69 25.03
N GLY A 99 44.07 -47.70 23.95
CA GLY A 99 44.93 -48.81 23.54
C GLY A 99 44.31 -49.75 22.50
N GLU A 100 43.16 -49.40 21.91
CA GLU A 100 42.54 -50.19 20.83
C GLU A 100 43.17 -49.88 19.48
N VAL A 101 43.39 -50.92 18.67
CA VAL A 101 43.95 -50.80 17.32
C VAL A 101 42.85 -50.45 16.33
N CYS A 102 42.86 -49.21 15.82
CA CYS A 102 41.80 -48.68 14.95
C CYS A 102 42.06 -48.92 13.46
N SER A 103 43.33 -49.05 13.05
CA SER A 103 43.70 -49.24 11.64
C SER A 103 45.11 -49.83 11.48
N GLN A 104 45.38 -50.41 10.31
CA GLN A 104 46.68 -50.95 9.90
C GLN A 104 46.90 -50.65 8.42
N SER A 105 48.13 -50.28 8.02
CA SER A 105 48.46 -50.02 6.62
C SER A 105 48.71 -51.31 5.82
N ALA A 106 48.82 -51.18 4.50
CA ALA A 106 49.57 -52.13 3.70
C ALA A 106 51.02 -52.27 4.20
N ALA A 107 51.62 -53.43 3.99
CA ALA A 107 53.00 -53.70 4.39
C ALA A 107 54.02 -53.17 3.36
N PHE A 108 55.14 -52.64 3.84
CA PHE A 108 56.19 -52.02 3.05
C PHE A 108 57.59 -52.36 3.58
N THR A 109 58.63 -52.15 2.77
CA THR A 109 60.04 -52.36 3.16
C THR A 109 60.81 -51.03 3.26
N PHE A 110 62.08 -51.11 3.68
CA PHE A 110 63.01 -49.99 3.64
C PHE A 110 64.17 -50.31 2.70
N SER A 111 64.26 -49.64 1.55
CA SER A 111 65.26 -49.93 0.51
C SER A 111 65.70 -48.69 -0.28
N ALA A 112 66.80 -48.84 -1.04
CA ALA A 112 67.30 -47.80 -1.94
C ALA A 112 66.71 -47.94 -3.35
N PRO A 113 66.39 -46.82 -4.05
CA PRO A 113 65.98 -46.86 -5.46
C PRO A 113 67.15 -47.30 -6.35
N LYS A 114 66.83 -47.90 -7.50
CA LYS A 114 67.80 -48.31 -8.53
C LYS A 114 68.03 -47.16 -9.53
N PRO A 115 69.24 -46.96 -10.07
CA PRO A 115 69.48 -46.11 -11.24
C PRO A 115 68.71 -46.62 -12.47
N LEU A 116 68.42 -45.72 -13.42
CA LEU A 116 67.59 -46.01 -14.59
C LEU A 116 68.27 -45.47 -15.87
N GLU A 117 68.63 -46.37 -16.78
CA GLU A 117 69.16 -46.07 -18.11
C GLU A 117 68.44 -46.95 -19.13
N GLU A 118 67.65 -46.37 -20.04
CA GLU A 118 67.21 -47.06 -21.25
C GLU A 118 66.76 -46.08 -22.34
N LEU A 119 66.91 -46.50 -23.60
CA LEU A 119 66.37 -45.83 -24.79
C LEU A 119 65.04 -46.49 -25.14
N VAL A 120 64.08 -45.71 -25.63
CA VAL A 120 62.72 -46.21 -25.94
C VAL A 120 62.58 -46.40 -27.45
N THR A 121 62.45 -47.65 -27.88
CA THR A 121 61.90 -48.01 -29.20
C THR A 121 60.38 -47.96 -29.15
N LEU A 122 59.75 -47.61 -30.28
CA LEU A 122 58.31 -47.72 -30.50
C LEU A 122 58.07 -48.65 -31.69
N GLU A 123 57.22 -49.64 -31.49
CA GLU A 123 56.68 -50.50 -32.55
C GLU A 123 55.26 -50.03 -32.85
N GLU A 124 55.02 -49.49 -34.05
CA GLU A 124 53.66 -49.12 -34.51
C GLU A 124 53.02 -50.33 -35.20
N GLY A 125 52.34 -51.17 -34.42
CA GLY A 125 51.65 -52.35 -34.92
C GLY A 125 50.22 -52.08 -35.39
N GLU A 126 50.03 -51.81 -36.69
CA GLU A 126 48.75 -51.96 -37.37
C GLU A 126 48.65 -53.39 -37.97
N PRO A 127 47.75 -54.27 -37.47
CA PRO A 127 47.81 -55.70 -37.76
C PRO A 127 47.13 -56.06 -39.10
N GLY A 128 47.83 -55.82 -40.23
CA GLY A 128 47.15 -55.85 -41.54
C GLY A 128 47.92 -56.21 -42.82
N HIS A 129 49.23 -56.50 -42.82
CA HIS A 129 49.94 -56.95 -44.04
C HIS A 129 51.02 -58.00 -43.75
N GLU A 130 51.33 -58.84 -44.75
CA GLU A 130 52.26 -59.98 -44.66
C GLU A 130 53.62 -59.66 -45.29
N GLU A 131 54.70 -60.17 -44.67
CA GLU A 131 56.08 -60.32 -45.21
C GLU A 131 56.67 -59.10 -45.95
N GLY A 132 56.89 -58.01 -45.22
CA GLY A 132 57.94 -57.02 -45.49
C GLY A 132 58.90 -56.93 -44.30
N GLU A 133 60.09 -56.34 -44.46
CA GLU A 133 61.01 -56.15 -43.33
C GLU A 133 60.44 -55.15 -42.32
N ASP A 134 60.33 -55.56 -41.04
CA ASP A 134 59.94 -54.69 -39.92
C ASP A 134 61.02 -53.63 -39.65
N MET A 135 61.02 -52.59 -40.47
CA MET A 135 62.03 -51.55 -40.51
C MET A 135 61.87 -50.61 -39.30
N LEU A 136 62.54 -50.96 -38.19
CA LEU A 136 62.48 -50.23 -36.93
C LEU A 136 62.87 -48.75 -37.11
N MET A 137 61.87 -47.87 -37.21
CA MET A 137 62.08 -46.45 -37.47
C MET A 137 62.61 -45.76 -36.21
N VAL A 138 63.94 -45.60 -36.13
CA VAL A 138 64.62 -44.94 -35.00
C VAL A 138 64.41 -43.42 -35.08
N ILE A 139 63.21 -42.98 -34.71
CA ILE A 139 62.91 -41.55 -34.51
C ILE A 139 63.83 -41.02 -33.40
N PRO A 140 64.65 -39.98 -33.66
CA PRO A 140 65.44 -39.33 -32.63
C PRO A 140 64.56 -38.90 -31.46
N ARG A 141 64.98 -39.20 -30.21
CA ARG A 141 64.19 -38.86 -29.01
C ARG A 141 63.84 -37.36 -28.92
N ALA A 142 64.64 -36.48 -29.55
CA ALA A 142 64.32 -35.06 -29.69
C ALA A 142 63.04 -34.80 -30.51
N GLU A 143 62.86 -35.50 -31.63
CA GLU A 143 61.70 -35.34 -32.52
C GLU A 143 60.43 -35.93 -31.89
N LEU A 144 60.52 -37.11 -31.27
CA LEU A 144 59.43 -37.70 -30.49
C LEU A 144 58.99 -36.79 -29.33
N LEU A 145 59.94 -36.14 -28.64
CA LEU A 145 59.64 -35.15 -27.59
C LEU A 145 59.08 -33.84 -28.18
N GLN A 146 59.47 -33.45 -29.40
CA GLN A 146 58.96 -32.25 -30.07
C GLN A 146 57.52 -32.44 -30.56
N GLY A 147 57.18 -33.61 -31.09
CA GLY A 147 55.79 -33.99 -31.41
C GLY A 147 54.90 -33.95 -30.17
N ARG A 148 55.30 -34.67 -29.10
CA ARG A 148 54.58 -34.66 -27.81
C ARG A 148 54.50 -33.27 -27.17
N LEU A 149 55.51 -32.41 -27.37
CA LEU A 149 55.43 -31.02 -26.92
C LEU A 149 54.40 -30.21 -27.71
N GLN A 150 54.27 -30.41 -29.02
CA GLN A 150 53.20 -29.78 -29.81
C GLN A 150 51.81 -30.30 -29.45
N GLU A 151 51.67 -31.59 -29.13
CA GLU A 151 50.43 -32.19 -28.63
C GLU A 151 50.03 -31.56 -27.29
N CYS A 152 50.91 -31.61 -26.27
CA CYS A 152 50.69 -30.95 -24.97
C CYS A 152 50.39 -29.44 -25.09
N LEU A 153 50.92 -28.74 -26.11
CA LEU A 153 50.62 -27.33 -26.35
C LEU A 153 49.25 -27.10 -26.99
N LYS A 154 48.77 -28.01 -27.87
CA LYS A 154 47.41 -28.00 -28.40
C LYS A 154 46.40 -28.33 -27.30
N GLU A 155 46.62 -29.43 -26.56
CA GLU A 155 45.81 -29.82 -25.40
C GLU A 155 45.68 -28.66 -24.40
N ARG A 156 46.77 -27.97 -24.08
CA ARG A 156 46.73 -26.81 -23.18
C ARG A 156 45.92 -25.64 -23.75
N ALA A 157 45.93 -25.41 -25.06
CA ALA A 157 45.13 -24.36 -25.69
C ALA A 157 43.63 -24.72 -25.68
N GLU A 158 43.30 -25.97 -25.99
CA GLU A 158 41.93 -26.50 -25.96
C GLU A 158 41.36 -26.50 -24.52
N LEU A 159 42.15 -26.93 -23.53
CA LEU A 159 41.78 -26.87 -22.12
C LEU A 159 41.58 -25.44 -21.60
N LEU A 160 42.37 -24.47 -22.08
CA LEU A 160 42.15 -23.05 -21.74
C LEU A 160 40.86 -22.51 -22.36
N GLN A 161 40.58 -22.82 -23.63
CA GLN A 161 39.31 -22.44 -24.26
C GLN A 161 38.10 -23.09 -23.58
N ALA A 162 38.22 -24.35 -23.17
CA ALA A 162 37.18 -25.06 -22.42
C ALA A 162 36.98 -24.46 -21.00
N LEU A 163 38.05 -24.04 -20.32
CA LEU A 163 37.98 -23.34 -19.05
C LEU A 163 37.23 -22.01 -19.20
N GLU A 164 37.63 -21.15 -20.14
CA GLU A 164 36.95 -19.87 -20.38
C GLU A 164 35.48 -20.08 -20.79
N ALA A 165 35.16 -21.14 -21.54
CA ALA A 165 33.78 -21.46 -21.91
C ALA A 165 32.94 -21.87 -20.69
N ALA A 166 33.50 -22.68 -19.79
CA ALA A 166 32.87 -23.05 -18.53
C ALA A 166 32.71 -21.85 -17.58
N GLU A 167 33.70 -20.95 -17.51
CA GLU A 167 33.63 -19.72 -16.72
C GLU A 167 32.51 -18.79 -17.21
N ARG A 168 32.39 -18.58 -18.54
CA ARG A 168 31.28 -17.81 -19.15
C ARG A 168 29.91 -18.46 -18.88
N SER A 169 29.79 -19.78 -18.98
CA SER A 169 28.52 -20.49 -18.66
C SER A 169 28.12 -20.28 -17.21
N ARG A 170 29.07 -20.50 -16.29
CA ARG A 170 28.91 -20.29 -14.84
C ARG A 170 28.51 -18.84 -14.51
N GLU A 171 29.04 -17.85 -15.22
CA GLU A 171 28.65 -16.45 -15.05
C GLU A 171 27.24 -16.16 -15.57
N GLY A 172 26.88 -16.71 -16.74
CA GLY A 172 25.51 -16.65 -17.25
C GLY A 172 24.49 -17.31 -16.32
N GLU A 173 24.82 -18.46 -15.74
CA GLU A 173 24.03 -19.16 -14.73
C GLU A 173 23.89 -18.33 -13.45
N GLN A 174 25.00 -17.78 -12.92
CA GLN A 174 24.98 -16.91 -11.73
C GLN A 174 24.15 -15.65 -11.96
N GLU A 175 24.22 -15.04 -13.15
CA GLU A 175 23.43 -13.86 -13.45
C GLU A 175 21.96 -14.19 -13.75
N SER A 176 21.66 -15.38 -14.26
CA SER A 176 20.29 -15.90 -14.37
C SER A 176 19.67 -16.09 -12.98
N VAL A 177 20.39 -16.79 -12.08
CA VAL A 177 19.98 -16.97 -10.67
C VAL A 177 19.83 -15.62 -9.96
N ARG A 178 20.73 -14.66 -10.21
CA ARG A 178 20.62 -13.29 -9.68
C ARG A 178 19.34 -12.61 -10.15
N ARG A 179 19.04 -12.62 -11.46
CA ARG A 179 17.79 -12.04 -12.00
C ARG A 179 16.55 -12.72 -11.43
N SER A 180 16.52 -14.05 -11.35
CA SER A 180 15.40 -14.80 -10.75
C SER A 180 15.21 -14.45 -9.28
N ARG A 181 16.29 -14.27 -8.52
CA ARG A 181 16.25 -13.81 -7.13
C ARG A 181 15.75 -12.37 -7.01
N GLU A 182 16.23 -11.44 -7.82
CA GLU A 182 15.78 -10.04 -7.83
C GLU A 182 14.28 -9.92 -8.20
N VAL A 183 13.75 -10.82 -9.03
CA VAL A 183 12.30 -10.90 -9.32
C VAL A 183 11.54 -11.49 -8.14
N TRP A 184 12.04 -12.56 -7.52
CA TRP A 184 11.40 -13.16 -6.34
C TRP A 184 11.37 -12.22 -5.13
N GLU A 185 12.46 -11.49 -4.88
CA GLU A 185 12.54 -10.52 -3.77
C GLU A 185 11.54 -9.37 -3.99
N LYS A 186 11.37 -8.86 -5.22
CA LYS A 186 10.32 -7.88 -5.55
C LYS A 186 8.91 -8.44 -5.40
N GLN A 187 8.67 -9.70 -5.76
CA GLN A 187 7.38 -10.36 -5.55
C GLN A 187 7.07 -10.55 -4.06
N GLN A 188 8.09 -10.85 -3.24
CA GLN A 188 7.96 -10.90 -1.80
C GLN A 188 7.66 -9.52 -1.21
N GLU A 189 8.37 -8.46 -1.63
CA GLU A 189 8.11 -7.08 -1.21
C GLU A 189 6.68 -6.62 -1.57
N GLU A 190 6.16 -7.01 -2.74
CA GLU A 190 4.78 -6.68 -3.14
C GLU A 190 3.75 -7.41 -2.25
N LEU A 191 3.93 -8.71 -2.02
CA LEU A 191 3.06 -9.47 -1.12
C LEU A 191 3.14 -8.98 0.33
N GLU A 192 4.31 -8.51 0.79
CA GLU A 192 4.47 -7.88 2.10
C GLU A 192 3.80 -6.50 2.18
N ARG A 193 3.71 -5.75 1.07
CA ARG A 193 2.85 -4.55 0.96
C ARG A 193 1.37 -4.91 1.02
N GLU A 194 0.88 -5.79 0.15
CA GLU A 194 -0.52 -6.24 0.12
C GLU A 194 -0.98 -6.76 1.50
N ILE A 195 -0.15 -7.57 2.16
CA ILE A 195 -0.42 -8.10 3.52
C ILE A 195 -0.45 -6.98 4.58
N SER A 196 0.31 -5.89 4.40
CA SER A 196 0.31 -4.74 5.30
C SER A 196 -0.92 -3.86 5.09
N GLU A 197 -1.29 -3.59 3.84
CA GLU A 197 -2.48 -2.83 3.44
C GLU A 197 -3.77 -3.53 3.90
N LEU A 198 -3.92 -4.82 3.62
CA LEU A 198 -5.04 -5.64 4.09
C LEU A 198 -5.11 -5.73 5.62
N GLN A 199 -3.97 -5.64 6.32
CA GLN A 199 -3.96 -5.51 7.78
C GLN A 199 -4.45 -4.14 8.25
N GLU A 200 -4.21 -3.07 7.51
CA GLU A 200 -4.70 -1.72 7.83
C GLU A 200 -6.18 -1.55 7.53
N GLU A 201 -6.67 -2.04 6.40
CA GLU A 201 -8.10 -2.17 6.13
C GLU A 201 -8.81 -2.97 7.22
N LEU A 202 -8.22 -4.07 7.68
CA LEU A 202 -8.77 -4.91 8.74
C LEU A 202 -8.68 -4.25 10.14
N ARG A 203 -7.67 -3.41 10.41
CA ARG A 203 -7.61 -2.56 11.62
C ARG A 203 -8.73 -1.52 11.58
N HIS A 204 -8.80 -0.72 10.52
CA HIS A 204 -9.79 0.33 10.35
C HIS A 204 -11.23 -0.23 10.39
N SER A 205 -11.47 -1.35 9.69
CA SER A 205 -12.76 -2.06 9.71
C SER A 205 -13.12 -2.67 11.06
N ARG A 206 -12.20 -2.79 12.02
CA ARG A 206 -12.51 -3.16 13.43
C ARG A 206 -12.82 -1.91 14.25
N GLU A 207 -12.04 -0.85 14.08
CA GLU A 207 -12.23 0.43 14.77
C GLU A 207 -13.60 1.05 14.47
N GLN A 208 -14.00 1.09 13.19
CA GLN A 208 -15.34 1.51 12.76
C GLN A 208 -16.46 0.71 13.45
N ARG A 209 -16.27 -0.62 13.64
CA ARG A 209 -17.27 -1.48 14.29
C ARG A 209 -17.35 -1.24 15.79
N GLU A 210 -16.23 -1.02 16.47
CA GLU A 210 -16.27 -0.62 17.89
C GLU A 210 -16.83 0.79 18.08
N GLU A 211 -16.64 1.71 17.13
CA GLU A 211 -17.27 3.04 17.16
C GLU A 211 -18.79 2.96 16.95
N LEU A 212 -19.26 2.18 15.95
CA LEU A 212 -20.68 1.92 15.74
C LEU A 212 -21.32 1.21 16.94
N LYS A 213 -20.60 0.27 17.56
CA LYS A 213 -21.04 -0.42 18.78
C LYS A 213 -21.16 0.54 19.98
N LYS A 214 -20.21 1.46 20.19
CA LYS A 214 -20.34 2.52 21.20
C LYS A 214 -21.56 3.40 20.95
N LYS A 215 -21.79 3.83 19.70
CA LYS A 215 -22.97 4.60 19.31
C LYS A 215 -24.27 3.81 19.56
N GLN A 216 -24.27 2.48 19.38
CA GLN A 216 -25.38 1.63 19.75
C GLN A 216 -25.57 1.58 21.29
N GLU A 217 -24.51 1.36 22.06
CA GLU A 217 -24.54 1.33 23.53
C GLU A 217 -25.03 2.69 24.11
N GLU A 218 -24.61 3.82 23.52
CA GLU A 218 -25.09 5.17 23.83
C GLU A 218 -26.58 5.36 23.51
N LEU A 219 -27.02 4.93 22.32
CA LEU A 219 -28.44 4.98 21.93
C LEU A 219 -29.31 4.07 22.81
N GLU A 220 -28.82 2.90 23.21
CA GLU A 220 -29.52 2.02 24.15
C GLU A 220 -29.66 2.67 25.54
N CYS A 221 -28.64 3.37 26.02
CA CYS A 221 -28.72 4.17 27.25
C CYS A 221 -29.76 5.31 27.14
N VAL A 222 -29.78 6.04 26.02
CA VAL A 222 -30.80 7.09 25.77
C VAL A 222 -32.20 6.47 25.70
N ILE A 223 -32.37 5.32 25.04
CA ILE A 223 -33.65 4.60 24.96
C ILE A 223 -34.13 4.14 26.35
N VAL A 224 -33.24 3.75 27.27
CA VAL A 224 -33.60 3.44 28.66
C VAL A 224 -34.01 4.71 29.40
N SER A 225 -33.22 5.78 29.36
CA SER A 225 -33.55 7.07 30.02
C SER A 225 -34.90 7.61 29.56
N VAL A 226 -35.17 7.60 28.25
CA VAL A 226 -36.45 8.06 27.68
C VAL A 226 -37.62 7.17 28.09
N LYS A 227 -37.42 5.86 28.30
CA LYS A 227 -38.47 4.98 28.85
C LYS A 227 -38.78 5.31 30.31
N GLU A 228 -37.77 5.56 31.13
CA GLU A 228 -37.93 5.94 32.54
C GLU A 228 -38.63 7.30 32.68
N GLU A 229 -38.24 8.29 31.86
CA GLU A 229 -38.93 9.59 31.81
C GLU A 229 -40.39 9.47 31.36
N ASN A 230 -40.68 8.67 30.33
CA ASN A 230 -42.05 8.42 29.89
C ASN A 230 -42.88 7.71 30.98
N GLN A 231 -42.31 6.74 31.70
CA GLN A 231 -42.99 6.10 32.83
C GLN A 231 -43.28 7.11 33.95
N ALA A 232 -42.30 7.95 34.32
CA ALA A 232 -42.47 8.98 35.33
C ALA A 232 -43.49 10.07 34.92
N LEU A 233 -43.60 10.38 33.62
CA LEU A 233 -44.65 11.27 33.08
C LEU A 233 -46.04 10.60 33.10
N MET A 234 -46.14 9.31 32.76
CA MET A 234 -47.38 8.55 32.83
C MET A 234 -47.88 8.41 34.28
N GLU A 235 -46.99 8.20 35.25
CA GLU A 235 -47.35 8.23 36.68
C GLU A 235 -47.84 9.61 37.14
N LYS A 236 -47.17 10.70 36.74
CA LYS A 236 -47.61 12.07 37.04
C LYS A 236 -48.98 12.35 36.42
N ARG A 237 -49.21 11.89 35.18
CA ARG A 237 -50.49 12.00 34.48
C ARG A 237 -51.59 11.24 35.22
N ALA A 238 -51.37 9.97 35.58
CA ALA A 238 -52.35 9.15 36.29
C ALA A 238 -52.77 9.78 37.63
N ARG A 239 -51.81 10.26 38.43
CA ARG A 239 -52.08 11.01 39.68
C ARG A 239 -52.85 12.32 39.43
N GLY A 240 -52.63 12.96 38.27
CA GLY A 240 -53.40 14.12 37.82
C GLY A 240 -54.83 13.78 37.46
N GLU A 241 -55.06 12.70 36.71
CA GLU A 241 -56.38 12.18 36.34
C GLU A 241 -57.17 11.73 37.58
N GLU A 242 -56.55 10.99 38.50
CA GLU A 242 -57.12 10.66 39.82
C GLU A 242 -57.54 11.92 40.58
N ARG A 243 -56.70 12.98 40.58
CA ARG A 243 -56.99 14.23 41.29
C ARG A 243 -58.12 15.02 40.62
N ILE A 244 -58.24 14.96 39.30
CA ILE A 244 -59.37 15.54 38.57
C ILE A 244 -60.66 14.79 38.94
N SER A 245 -60.68 13.46 38.90
CA SER A 245 -61.88 12.68 39.26
C SER A 245 -62.32 12.91 40.71
N GLN A 246 -61.39 13.05 41.66
CA GLN A 246 -61.71 13.48 43.03
C GLN A 246 -62.41 14.85 43.08
N LEU A 247 -61.88 15.83 42.34
CA LEU A 247 -62.46 17.18 42.28
C LEU A 247 -63.83 17.17 41.58
N GLU A 248 -64.03 16.33 40.57
CA GLU A 248 -65.33 16.11 39.94
C GLU A 248 -66.34 15.44 40.89
N GLU A 249 -65.91 14.56 41.79
CA GLU A 249 -66.75 14.00 42.86
C GLU A 249 -67.09 15.06 43.91
N ASP A 250 -66.11 15.83 44.38
CA ASP A 250 -66.34 16.97 45.29
C ASP A 250 -67.32 17.99 44.69
N ILE A 251 -67.17 18.34 43.41
CA ILE A 251 -68.09 19.27 42.69
C ILE A 251 -69.49 18.66 42.55
N ARG A 252 -69.62 17.37 42.23
CA ARG A 252 -70.92 16.66 42.18
C ARG A 252 -71.60 16.67 43.55
N LEU A 253 -70.87 16.36 44.62
CA LEU A 253 -71.38 16.38 46.00
C LEU A 253 -71.75 17.80 46.48
N LEU A 254 -70.95 18.82 46.13
CA LEU A 254 -71.26 20.21 46.44
C LEU A 254 -72.47 20.72 45.68
N THR A 255 -72.62 20.33 44.41
CA THR A 255 -73.81 20.63 43.59
C THR A 255 -75.06 19.98 44.16
N GLN A 256 -75.00 18.70 44.54
CA GLN A 256 -76.11 18.01 45.20
C GLN A 256 -76.50 18.72 46.51
N ARG A 257 -75.52 19.01 47.39
CA ARG A 257 -75.75 19.75 48.64
C ARG A 257 -76.22 21.20 48.40
N GLY A 258 -75.97 21.76 47.23
CA GLY A 258 -76.51 23.04 46.79
C GLY A 258 -78.01 22.92 46.51
N LEU A 259 -78.37 21.98 45.64
CA LEU A 259 -79.76 21.65 45.27
C LEU A 259 -80.60 21.26 46.50
N GLU A 260 -80.06 20.43 47.40
CA GLU A 260 -80.72 20.06 48.67
C GLU A 260 -81.09 21.31 49.49
N ARG A 261 -80.13 22.21 49.70
CA ARG A 261 -80.35 23.49 50.41
C ARG A 261 -81.29 24.42 49.67
N GLU A 262 -81.27 24.44 48.33
CA GLU A 262 -82.21 25.22 47.54
C GLU A 262 -83.64 24.71 47.73
N THR A 263 -83.88 23.40 47.65
CA THR A 263 -85.21 22.82 47.93
C THR A 263 -85.65 23.05 49.38
N ASP A 264 -84.74 23.08 50.35
CA ASP A 264 -85.08 23.48 51.73
C ASP A 264 -85.38 24.98 51.87
N LEU A 265 -84.67 25.84 51.14
CA LEU A 265 -85.00 27.26 51.06
C LEU A 265 -86.37 27.47 50.39
N GLU A 266 -86.76 26.67 49.40
CA GLU A 266 -88.10 26.68 48.82
C GLU A 266 -89.16 26.20 49.83
N ARG A 267 -88.95 25.08 50.51
CA ARG A 267 -89.82 24.60 51.60
C ARG A 267 -89.99 25.68 52.69
N MET A 268 -88.93 26.42 53.01
CA MET A 268 -88.95 27.53 53.97
C MET A 268 -89.63 28.79 53.41
N LYS A 269 -89.44 29.14 52.12
CA LYS A 269 -90.20 30.21 51.44
C LYS A 269 -91.70 29.91 51.46
N GLU A 270 -92.12 28.67 51.20
CA GLU A 270 -93.53 28.26 51.27
C GLU A 270 -94.10 28.28 52.70
N ARG A 271 -93.32 27.85 53.71
CA ARG A 271 -93.69 28.03 55.12
C ARG A 271 -93.85 29.52 55.47
N ALA A 272 -92.94 30.37 55.04
CA ALA A 272 -92.99 31.82 55.27
C ALA A 272 -94.20 32.48 54.57
N LYS A 273 -94.54 32.08 53.33
CA LYS A 273 -95.76 32.53 52.64
C LYS A 273 -97.02 32.17 53.45
N LYS A 274 -97.11 30.96 53.99
CA LYS A 274 -98.25 30.51 54.83
C LYS A 274 -98.37 31.34 56.12
N VAL A 275 -97.27 31.54 56.84
CA VAL A 275 -97.25 32.39 58.05
C VAL A 275 -97.58 33.85 57.74
N ALA A 276 -97.12 34.38 56.61
CA ALA A 276 -97.45 35.73 56.16
C ALA A 276 -98.94 35.89 55.78
N ALA A 277 -99.57 34.83 55.25
CA ALA A 277 -101.01 34.80 55.01
C ALA A 277 -101.81 34.77 56.32
N GLN A 278 -101.44 33.90 57.27
CA GLN A 278 -102.05 33.84 58.60
C GLN A 278 -101.94 35.17 59.34
N LYS A 279 -100.75 35.80 59.33
CA LYS A 279 -100.55 37.13 59.93
C LYS A 279 -101.43 38.22 59.28
N LYS A 280 -101.71 38.13 57.98
CA LYS A 280 -102.67 39.03 57.30
C LYS A 280 -104.10 38.79 57.75
N GLU A 281 -104.47 37.54 58.02
CA GLU A 281 -105.77 37.16 58.57
C GLU A 281 -105.92 37.72 60.01
N GLU A 282 -104.96 37.47 60.90
CA GLU A 282 -104.87 38.07 62.24
C GLU A 282 -104.91 39.61 62.22
N GLU A 283 -104.23 40.26 61.27
CA GLU A 283 -104.24 41.71 61.13
C GLU A 283 -105.64 42.23 60.70
N ASN A 284 -106.37 41.47 59.88
CA ASN A 284 -107.73 41.79 59.47
C ASN A 284 -108.74 41.50 60.59
N GLU A 285 -108.58 40.43 61.37
CA GLU A 285 -109.33 40.21 62.61
C GLU A 285 -109.09 41.34 63.61
N ARG A 286 -107.84 41.77 63.80
CA ARG A 286 -107.49 42.90 64.66
C ARG A 286 -108.12 44.22 64.18
N LYS A 287 -108.23 44.45 62.86
CA LYS A 287 -109.00 45.59 62.31
C LYS A 287 -110.49 45.46 62.61
N ASN A 288 -111.09 44.28 62.43
CA ASN A 288 -112.49 44.03 62.77
C ASN A 288 -112.76 44.21 64.28
N LEU A 289 -111.84 43.79 65.15
CA LEU A 289 -111.90 44.03 66.60
C LEU A 289 -111.73 45.51 66.94
N LYS A 290 -110.87 46.25 66.23
CA LYS A 290 -110.75 47.71 66.39
C LYS A 290 -112.04 48.43 65.98
N VAL A 291 -112.67 48.05 64.87
CA VAL A 291 -113.96 48.62 64.46
C VAL A 291 -115.05 48.31 65.51
N LYS A 292 -115.06 47.12 66.10
CA LYS A 292 -115.96 46.78 67.23
C LYS A 292 -115.68 47.64 68.47
N LEU A 293 -114.41 47.91 68.80
CA LEU A 293 -114.04 48.82 69.88
C LEU A 293 -114.56 50.24 69.60
N GLU A 294 -114.28 50.78 68.40
CA GLU A 294 -114.79 52.07 67.93
C GLU A 294 -116.32 52.12 67.82
N GLN A 295 -117.02 50.97 67.84
CA GLN A 295 -118.47 50.88 67.98
C GLN A 295 -118.87 51.13 69.44
N THR A 296 -118.28 50.39 70.37
CA THR A 296 -118.54 50.52 71.82
C THR A 296 -118.12 51.88 72.40
N GLU A 297 -117.08 52.51 71.85
CA GLU A 297 -116.66 53.86 72.23
C GLU A 297 -117.73 54.91 71.88
N LYS A 298 -118.53 54.71 70.82
CA LYS A 298 -119.61 55.62 70.43
C LYS A 298 -120.83 55.47 71.35
N GLU A 299 -121.12 54.25 71.79
CA GLU A 299 -122.14 53.95 72.82
C GLU A 299 -121.74 54.57 74.19
N LEU A 300 -120.46 54.55 74.52
CA LEU A 300 -119.90 55.28 75.67
C LEU A 300 -120.01 56.80 75.50
N HIS A 301 -119.87 57.33 74.27
CA HIS A 301 -119.96 58.76 73.98
C HIS A 301 -121.38 59.31 74.12
N SER A 302 -122.43 58.55 73.74
CA SER A 302 -123.82 58.97 73.99
C SER A 302 -124.15 59.01 75.48
N LEU A 303 -123.67 58.04 76.28
CA LEU A 303 -123.77 58.11 77.75
C LEU A 303 -123.02 59.34 78.31
N SER A 304 -121.87 59.69 77.74
CA SER A 304 -121.10 60.87 78.15
C SER A 304 -121.83 62.19 77.86
N THR A 305 -122.69 62.27 76.83
CA THR A 305 -123.47 63.49 76.55
C THR A 305 -124.56 63.77 77.60
N GLU A 306 -125.08 62.76 78.28
CA GLU A 306 -126.06 62.93 79.37
C GLU A 306 -125.40 63.54 80.62
N PHE A 307 -124.20 63.06 80.98
CA PHE A 307 -123.40 63.61 82.10
C PHE A 307 -122.97 65.07 81.90
N GLN A 308 -122.85 65.54 80.66
CA GLN A 308 -122.41 66.90 80.36
C GLN A 308 -123.43 67.97 80.83
N SER A 309 -124.71 67.59 80.98
CA SER A 309 -125.79 68.47 81.45
C SER A 309 -125.61 69.00 82.88
N LEU A 310 -124.94 68.23 83.75
CA LEU A 310 -124.74 68.54 85.17
C LEU A 310 -123.43 69.29 85.47
N ARG A 311 -122.60 69.55 84.44
CA ARG A 311 -121.23 70.08 84.61
C ARG A 311 -121.10 71.60 84.47
N SER A 312 -122.22 72.30 84.22
CA SER A 312 -122.30 73.76 83.99
C SER A 312 -122.14 74.63 85.26
N SER A 313 -122.06 74.03 86.44
CA SER A 313 -122.04 74.77 87.73
C SER A 313 -120.65 75.01 88.35
N LEU A 314 -119.55 74.54 87.75
CA LEU A 314 -118.18 74.67 88.31
C LEU A 314 -117.31 75.72 87.59
N ALA A 315 -117.93 76.68 86.91
CA ALA A 315 -117.25 77.76 86.18
C ALA A 315 -116.81 78.92 87.08
N GLN A 316 -116.10 78.66 88.19
CA GLN A 316 -115.51 79.68 89.06
C GLN A 316 -114.21 79.20 89.76
N ARG A 317 -113.12 79.98 89.58
CA ARG A 317 -111.81 80.01 90.28
C ARG A 317 -110.52 79.68 89.48
N ASP A 318 -110.47 79.98 88.17
CA ASP A 318 -109.21 80.10 87.41
C ASP A 318 -108.45 81.41 87.70
N THR A 319 -107.90 81.59 88.91
CA THR A 319 -107.23 82.85 89.31
C THR A 319 -105.86 82.73 90.00
N HIS A 320 -105.12 81.63 89.78
CA HIS A 320 -103.69 81.55 90.13
C HIS A 320 -102.74 81.04 89.01
N ALA A 321 -103.27 80.54 87.88
CA ALA A 321 -102.46 79.88 86.85
C ALA A 321 -101.55 80.81 86.01
N LEU A 322 -101.74 82.14 86.05
CA LEU A 322 -101.04 83.08 85.16
C LEU A 322 -99.62 83.45 85.60
N GLN A 323 -99.27 83.33 86.89
CA GLN A 323 -97.95 83.75 87.40
C GLN A 323 -96.81 82.76 87.09
N LEU A 324 -97.12 81.54 86.61
CA LEU A 324 -96.14 80.55 86.18
C LEU A 324 -95.77 80.65 84.68
N ARG A 325 -96.34 81.61 83.94
CA ARG A 325 -96.19 81.69 82.48
C ARG A 325 -94.93 82.46 82.04
N ASP A 326 -94.50 83.47 82.79
CA ASP A 326 -93.34 84.32 82.43
C ASP A 326 -91.97 83.71 82.76
N THR A 327 -91.89 82.75 83.69
CA THR A 327 -90.64 82.02 83.97
C THR A 327 -90.32 80.98 82.88
N ILE A 328 -91.36 80.45 82.22
CA ILE A 328 -91.21 79.48 81.12
C ILE A 328 -90.59 80.17 79.89
N THR A 329 -91.06 81.36 79.51
CA THR A 329 -90.57 82.08 78.31
C THR A 329 -89.07 82.42 78.39
N THR A 330 -88.57 82.80 79.56
CA THR A 330 -87.16 83.14 79.77
C THR A 330 -86.22 81.93 79.69
N LEU A 331 -86.68 80.74 80.09
CA LEU A 331 -85.92 79.50 79.92
C LEU A 331 -85.94 79.00 78.47
N THR A 332 -87.09 79.07 77.78
CA THR A 332 -87.21 78.70 76.37
C THR A 332 -86.27 79.51 75.46
N HIS A 333 -86.07 80.81 75.72
CA HIS A 333 -85.14 81.61 74.92
C HIS A 333 -83.67 81.19 75.12
N LYS A 334 -83.28 80.79 76.34
CA LYS A 334 -81.91 80.30 76.61
C LYS A 334 -81.67 78.92 75.97
N LEU A 335 -82.66 78.03 76.02
CA LEU A 335 -82.62 76.71 75.36
C LEU A 335 -82.41 76.86 73.84
N ASN A 336 -83.18 77.73 73.18
CA ASN A 336 -83.05 77.99 71.75
C ASN A 336 -81.68 78.57 71.34
N ASN A 337 -81.00 79.31 72.22
CA ASN A 337 -79.63 79.79 71.96
C ASN A 337 -78.55 78.74 72.27
N ALA A 338 -78.83 77.72 73.08
CA ALA A 338 -77.98 76.55 73.22
C ALA A 338 -78.08 75.68 71.94
N HIS A 339 -79.29 75.28 71.55
CA HIS A 339 -79.53 74.45 70.36
C HIS A 339 -78.96 75.06 69.07
N ARG A 340 -78.94 76.40 68.92
CA ARG A 340 -78.29 77.07 67.77
C ARG A 340 -76.77 76.95 67.76
N LYS A 341 -76.12 76.94 68.94
CA LYS A 341 -74.67 76.73 69.04
C LYS A 341 -74.31 75.26 68.86
N GLU A 342 -75.16 74.37 69.37
CA GLU A 342 -75.07 72.93 69.18
C GLU A 342 -75.16 72.58 67.69
N ALA A 343 -76.23 72.99 66.99
CA ALA A 343 -76.38 72.79 65.55
C ALA A 343 -75.25 73.42 64.70
N ALA A 344 -74.70 74.58 65.13
CA ALA A 344 -73.53 75.17 64.47
C ALA A 344 -72.24 74.34 64.68
N SER A 345 -72.09 73.69 65.85
CA SER A 345 -70.99 72.76 66.10
C SER A 345 -71.17 71.43 65.39
N GLU A 346 -72.40 70.92 65.25
CA GLU A 346 -72.73 69.74 64.46
C GLU A 346 -72.44 69.95 62.96
N ALA A 347 -72.76 71.15 62.44
CA ALA A 347 -72.41 71.56 61.08
C ALA A 347 -70.89 71.60 60.87
N ALA A 348 -70.13 72.25 61.77
CA ALA A 348 -68.67 72.28 61.70
C ALA A 348 -68.04 70.87 61.79
N LEU A 349 -68.63 69.96 62.58
CA LEU A 349 -68.23 68.55 62.62
C LEU A 349 -68.62 67.77 61.36
N ALA A 350 -69.70 68.14 60.67
CA ALA A 350 -70.06 67.58 59.37
C ALA A 350 -69.10 68.05 58.26
N ASP A 351 -68.73 69.33 58.25
CA ASP A 351 -67.72 69.87 57.33
C ASP A 351 -66.35 69.22 57.56
N LEU A 352 -65.94 69.03 58.81
CA LEU A 352 -64.70 68.30 59.16
C LEU A 352 -64.72 66.85 58.66
N ARG A 353 -65.82 66.12 58.83
CA ARG A 353 -65.99 64.76 58.26
C ARG A 353 -65.91 64.80 56.73
N GLY A 354 -66.60 65.74 56.07
CA GLY A 354 -66.55 65.92 54.62
C GLY A 354 -65.16 66.30 54.10
N VAL A 355 -64.32 66.97 54.89
CA VAL A 355 -62.90 67.22 54.56
C VAL A 355 -62.07 65.93 54.73
N GLN A 356 -62.27 65.19 55.82
CA GLN A 356 -61.57 63.92 56.07
C GLN A 356 -61.90 62.84 55.02
N GLU A 357 -63.17 62.75 54.60
CA GLU A 357 -63.61 61.83 53.54
C GLU A 357 -63.00 62.17 52.18
N ARG A 358 -62.86 63.46 51.84
CA ARG A 358 -62.14 63.90 50.63
C ARG A 358 -60.64 63.63 50.73
N LEU A 359 -60.02 63.86 51.90
CA LEU A 359 -58.61 63.56 52.13
C LEU A 359 -58.35 62.05 51.94
N GLY A 360 -59.08 61.19 52.66
CA GLY A 360 -58.99 59.74 52.51
C GLY A 360 -59.41 59.22 51.12
N GLY A 361 -60.21 59.97 50.37
CA GLY A 361 -60.45 59.74 48.94
C GLY A 361 -59.21 60.04 48.08
N SER A 362 -58.56 61.19 48.29
CA SER A 362 -57.33 61.57 47.59
C SER A 362 -56.13 60.70 47.95
N GLU A 363 -56.00 60.27 49.20
CA GLU A 363 -54.95 59.35 49.65
C GLU A 363 -55.09 57.98 48.98
N ARG A 364 -56.32 57.43 48.90
CA ARG A 364 -56.58 56.20 48.13
C ARG A 364 -56.28 56.38 46.64
N CYS A 365 -56.61 57.52 46.05
CA CYS A 365 -56.27 57.81 44.65
C CYS A 365 -54.75 57.84 44.41
N VAL A 366 -54.00 58.51 45.28
CA VAL A 366 -52.53 58.53 45.25
C VAL A 366 -51.94 57.13 45.45
N GLU A 367 -52.53 56.29 46.33
CA GLU A 367 -52.04 54.93 46.56
C GLU A 367 -52.36 53.98 45.40
N THR A 368 -53.49 54.15 44.71
CA THR A 368 -53.78 53.46 43.44
C THR A 368 -52.79 53.87 42.35
N LEU A 369 -52.54 55.17 42.15
CA LEU A 369 -51.56 55.66 41.18
C LEU A 369 -50.13 55.19 41.51
N ARG A 370 -49.78 55.02 42.80
CA ARG A 370 -48.54 54.37 43.24
C ARG A 370 -48.52 52.86 42.97
N GLY A 371 -49.66 52.19 42.94
CA GLY A 371 -49.80 50.81 42.44
C GLY A 371 -49.47 50.77 40.95
N GLU A 372 -50.25 51.50 40.14
CA GLU A 372 -50.10 51.59 38.69
C GLU A 372 -48.66 51.96 38.27
N LEU A 373 -48.02 52.93 38.93
CA LEU A 373 -46.62 53.30 38.65
C LEU A 373 -45.60 52.19 38.99
N ARG A 374 -45.87 51.35 40.01
CA ARG A 374 -45.03 50.19 40.32
C ARG A 374 -45.24 49.06 39.30
N ASP A 375 -46.49 48.83 38.91
CA ASP A 375 -46.85 47.78 37.95
C ASP A 375 -46.28 48.12 36.56
N MET A 376 -46.38 49.39 36.12
CA MET A 376 -45.74 49.88 34.90
C MET A 376 -44.21 49.83 34.95
N ALA A 377 -43.59 50.08 36.11
CA ALA A 377 -42.15 49.92 36.29
C ALA A 377 -41.73 48.44 36.20
N ALA A 378 -42.48 47.52 36.83
CA ALA A 378 -42.23 46.08 36.74
C ALA A 378 -42.41 45.55 35.31
N GLN A 379 -43.43 46.02 34.57
CA GLN A 379 -43.61 45.70 33.15
C GLN A 379 -42.45 46.21 32.29
N ARG A 380 -41.98 47.44 32.50
CA ARG A 380 -40.78 47.97 31.82
C ARG A 380 -39.55 47.10 32.09
N ASP A 381 -39.32 46.74 33.34
CA ASP A 381 -38.12 46.00 33.74
C ASP A 381 -38.15 44.55 33.22
N ALA A 382 -39.33 43.92 33.17
CA ALA A 382 -39.55 42.65 32.50
C ALA A 382 -39.28 42.75 30.98
N ALA A 383 -39.90 43.71 30.29
CA ALA A 383 -39.69 43.91 28.85
C ALA A 383 -38.23 44.26 28.51
N GLN A 384 -37.51 44.95 29.40
CA GLN A 384 -36.08 45.24 29.23
C GLN A 384 -35.20 43.99 29.46
N ALA A 385 -35.59 43.08 30.37
CA ALA A 385 -34.94 41.78 30.53
C ALA A 385 -35.19 40.87 29.31
N GLU A 386 -36.42 40.80 28.81
CA GLU A 386 -36.78 40.08 27.59
C GLU A 386 -36.01 40.61 26.37
N LEU A 387 -35.93 41.93 26.20
CA LEU A 387 -35.13 42.57 25.15
C LEU A 387 -33.63 42.24 25.29
N HIS A 388 -33.09 42.16 26.51
CA HIS A 388 -31.70 41.77 26.72
C HIS A 388 -31.48 40.28 26.38
N GLN A 389 -32.40 39.40 26.75
CA GLN A 389 -32.38 37.98 26.41
C GLN A 389 -32.47 37.76 24.89
N ALA A 390 -33.38 38.46 24.21
CA ALA A 390 -33.50 38.42 22.75
C ALA A 390 -32.22 38.90 22.05
N ARG A 391 -31.55 39.94 22.57
CA ARG A 391 -30.24 40.40 22.07
C ARG A 391 -29.13 39.35 22.27
N LEU A 392 -29.12 38.64 23.40
CA LEU A 392 -28.16 37.56 23.66
C LEU A 392 -28.40 36.36 22.73
N GLN A 393 -29.66 35.97 22.51
CA GLN A 393 -30.04 34.91 21.57
C GLN A 393 -29.68 35.30 20.12
N ALA A 394 -29.96 36.54 19.71
CA ALA A 394 -29.56 37.04 18.38
C ALA A 394 -28.04 37.04 18.20
N ALA A 395 -27.26 37.40 19.22
CA ALA A 395 -25.79 37.33 19.19
C ALA A 395 -25.28 35.88 19.08
N GLN A 396 -25.88 34.93 19.82
CA GLN A 396 -25.55 33.51 19.73
C GLN A 396 -25.86 32.93 18.33
N LEU A 397 -27.02 33.24 17.76
CA LEU A 397 -27.38 32.83 16.40
C LEU A 397 -26.46 33.47 15.34
N THR A 398 -26.04 34.71 15.55
CA THR A 398 -25.09 35.40 14.67
C THR A 398 -23.70 34.74 14.71
N LEU A 399 -23.24 34.31 15.88
CA LEU A 399 -22.00 33.56 16.03
C LEU A 399 -22.10 32.19 15.34
N GLN A 400 -23.15 31.42 15.60
CA GLN A 400 -23.38 30.12 14.95
C GLN A 400 -23.45 30.23 13.42
N LEU A 401 -24.08 31.29 12.89
CA LEU A 401 -24.11 31.58 11.45
C LEU A 401 -22.72 31.95 10.91
N ALA A 402 -21.89 32.65 11.68
CA ALA A 402 -20.52 32.97 11.31
C ALA A 402 -19.66 31.69 11.28
N ASP A 403 -19.77 30.84 12.30
CA ASP A 403 -19.05 29.56 12.41
C ASP A 403 -19.43 28.61 11.27
N SER A 404 -20.73 28.42 10.99
CA SER A 404 -21.18 27.61 9.85
C SER A 404 -20.72 28.18 8.51
N SER A 405 -20.69 29.52 8.40
CA SER A 405 -20.19 30.20 7.19
C SER A 405 -18.67 30.14 7.06
N LEU A 406 -17.93 29.95 8.14
CA LEU A 406 -16.48 29.71 8.14
C LEU A 406 -16.18 28.29 7.68
N ALA A 407 -16.80 27.28 8.31
CA ALA A 407 -16.68 25.88 7.92
C ALA A 407 -17.06 25.65 6.44
N LEU A 408 -18.12 26.30 5.95
CA LEU A 408 -18.49 26.27 4.53
C LEU A 408 -17.50 27.00 3.59
N ARG A 409 -16.60 27.86 4.08
CA ARG A 409 -15.50 28.42 3.28
C ARG A 409 -14.28 27.52 3.34
N GLU A 410 -13.94 27.02 4.52
CA GLU A 410 -12.82 26.09 4.74
C GLU A 410 -13.00 24.81 3.92
N GLY A 411 -14.18 24.17 3.97
CA GLY A 411 -14.49 22.99 3.15
C GLY A 411 -14.50 23.24 1.63
N ARG A 412 -14.74 24.49 1.19
CA ARG A 412 -14.58 24.87 -0.23
C ARG A 412 -13.13 25.14 -0.61
N ALA A 413 -12.31 25.63 0.33
CA ALA A 413 -10.89 25.82 0.13
C ALA A 413 -10.13 24.48 0.11
N SER A 414 -10.44 23.56 1.03
CA SER A 414 -9.87 22.21 1.03
C SER A 414 -10.24 21.44 -0.23
N TRP A 415 -11.50 21.48 -0.66
CA TRP A 415 -11.92 20.84 -1.92
C TRP A 415 -11.27 21.47 -3.16
N ALA A 416 -10.98 22.78 -3.14
CA ALA A 416 -10.24 23.42 -4.22
C ALA A 416 -8.77 22.94 -4.28
N GLN A 417 -8.10 22.90 -3.13
CA GLN A 417 -6.73 22.40 -3.00
C GLN A 417 -6.62 20.91 -3.35
N GLU A 418 -7.57 20.09 -2.90
CA GLU A 418 -7.64 18.65 -3.19
C GLU A 418 -7.81 18.42 -4.70
N ARG A 419 -8.78 19.09 -5.34
CA ARG A 419 -8.96 19.06 -6.80
C ARG A 419 -7.68 19.47 -7.54
N GLU A 420 -7.01 20.53 -7.13
CA GLU A 420 -5.76 20.99 -7.76
C GLU A 420 -4.62 19.97 -7.58
N SER A 421 -4.53 19.31 -6.42
CA SER A 421 -3.57 18.21 -6.20
C SER A 421 -3.86 16.97 -7.04
N LEU A 422 -5.13 16.61 -7.22
CA LEU A 422 -5.58 15.51 -8.08
C LEU A 422 -5.33 15.83 -9.57
N GLN A 423 -5.55 17.08 -9.98
CA GLN A 423 -5.22 17.55 -11.33
C GLN A 423 -3.72 17.43 -11.59
N HIS A 424 -2.86 17.90 -10.69
CA HIS A 424 -1.42 17.74 -10.86
C HIS A 424 -0.95 16.28 -10.81
N SER A 425 -1.56 15.41 -9.99
CA SER A 425 -1.24 13.96 -10.06
C SER A 425 -1.60 13.40 -11.44
N ALA A 426 -2.81 13.65 -11.93
CA ALA A 426 -3.25 13.18 -13.24
C ALA A 426 -2.41 13.76 -14.40
N GLU A 427 -1.87 14.96 -14.27
CA GLU A 427 -0.89 15.53 -15.22
C GLU A 427 0.44 14.79 -15.18
N MET A 428 0.97 14.47 -13.98
CA MET A 428 2.20 13.67 -13.85
C MET A 428 2.00 12.24 -14.35
N ASP A 429 0.84 11.63 -14.09
CA ASP A 429 0.50 10.29 -14.58
C ASP A 429 0.33 10.27 -16.09
N ARG A 430 -0.25 11.32 -16.69
CA ARG A 430 -0.26 11.49 -18.15
C ARG A 430 1.16 11.58 -18.72
N MET A 431 2.05 12.39 -18.12
CA MET A 431 3.46 12.48 -18.56
C MET A 431 4.21 11.15 -18.41
N ARG A 432 3.92 10.36 -17.37
CA ARG A 432 4.48 9.00 -17.20
C ARG A 432 4.00 8.06 -18.32
N LEU A 433 2.72 8.11 -18.67
CA LEU A 433 2.14 7.32 -19.76
C LEU A 433 2.67 7.77 -21.14
N GLU A 434 2.87 9.07 -21.35
CA GLU A 434 3.51 9.63 -22.54
C GLU A 434 4.96 9.09 -22.68
N MET A 435 5.79 9.16 -21.63
CA MET A 435 7.15 8.59 -21.66
C MET A 435 7.17 7.07 -21.88
N LEU A 436 6.28 6.31 -21.23
CA LEU A 436 6.19 4.85 -21.42
C LEU A 436 5.71 4.48 -22.82
N ASN A 437 4.81 5.26 -23.42
CA ASN A 437 4.42 5.10 -24.81
C ASN A 437 5.62 5.32 -25.74
N ASP A 438 6.41 6.37 -25.53
CA ASP A 438 7.57 6.68 -26.36
C ASP A 438 8.67 5.61 -26.22
N GLU A 439 8.87 5.06 -25.01
CA GLU A 439 9.73 3.89 -24.79
C GLU A 439 9.22 2.65 -25.54
N ILE A 440 7.91 2.37 -25.49
CA ILE A 440 7.29 1.25 -26.22
C ILE A 440 7.49 1.42 -27.73
N GLN A 441 7.23 2.60 -28.29
CA GLN A 441 7.42 2.89 -29.72
C GLN A 441 8.88 2.65 -30.15
N GLN A 442 9.86 3.14 -29.38
CA GLN A 442 11.27 2.87 -29.63
C GLN A 442 11.62 1.36 -29.57
N LYS A 443 10.98 0.59 -28.69
CA LYS A 443 11.15 -0.88 -28.66
C LYS A 443 10.48 -1.58 -29.84
N GLU A 444 9.35 -1.09 -30.32
CA GLU A 444 8.68 -1.61 -31.50
C GLU A 444 9.47 -1.31 -32.79
N GLU A 445 10.08 -0.13 -32.92
CA GLU A 445 10.97 0.23 -34.03
C GLU A 445 12.21 -0.69 -34.06
N LEU A 446 12.95 -0.80 -32.95
CA LEU A 446 14.11 -1.70 -32.84
C LEU A 446 13.74 -3.17 -33.11
N LEU A 447 12.55 -3.60 -32.70
CA LEU A 447 12.03 -4.95 -32.95
C LEU A 447 11.59 -5.16 -34.41
N GLN A 448 11.28 -4.09 -35.16
CA GLN A 448 11.10 -4.15 -36.62
C GLN A 448 12.45 -4.23 -37.34
N GLU A 449 13.45 -3.44 -36.94
CA GLU A 449 14.82 -3.51 -37.50
C GLU A 449 15.42 -4.91 -37.31
N GLU A 450 15.34 -5.48 -36.10
CA GLU A 450 15.75 -6.85 -35.78
C GLU A 450 15.01 -7.93 -36.60
N ARG A 451 13.80 -7.66 -37.09
CA ARG A 451 13.08 -8.56 -38.02
C ARG A 451 13.59 -8.42 -39.45
N MET A 452 13.79 -7.19 -39.92
CA MET A 452 14.31 -6.90 -41.26
C MET A 452 15.71 -7.49 -41.47
N GLU A 453 16.61 -7.35 -40.49
CA GLU A 453 17.95 -7.94 -40.55
C GLU A 453 17.94 -9.47 -40.44
N ARG A 454 16.96 -10.08 -39.73
CA ARG A 454 16.75 -11.55 -39.78
C ARG A 454 16.29 -12.02 -41.15
N GLU A 455 15.28 -11.39 -41.75
CA GLU A 455 14.79 -11.76 -43.08
C GLU A 455 15.90 -11.62 -44.14
N LYS A 456 16.68 -10.54 -44.07
CA LYS A 456 17.87 -10.32 -44.90
C LYS A 456 18.92 -11.42 -44.71
N ALA A 457 19.25 -11.78 -43.47
CA ALA A 457 20.19 -12.87 -43.18
C ALA A 457 19.68 -14.24 -43.66
N GLU A 458 18.38 -14.53 -43.56
CA GLU A 458 17.77 -15.74 -44.11
C GLU A 458 17.85 -15.78 -45.64
N VAL A 459 17.64 -14.64 -46.32
CA VAL A 459 17.80 -14.51 -47.78
C VAL A 459 19.26 -14.67 -48.21
N GLU A 460 20.23 -14.10 -47.48
CA GLU A 460 21.66 -14.25 -47.76
C GLU A 460 22.13 -15.70 -47.53
N LEU A 461 21.72 -16.34 -46.43
CA LEU A 461 21.96 -17.75 -46.17
C LEU A 461 21.29 -18.66 -47.21
N GLY A 462 20.13 -18.26 -47.75
CA GLY A 462 19.46 -18.92 -48.88
C GLY A 462 20.31 -18.89 -50.15
N ARG A 463 20.82 -17.71 -50.51
CA ARG A 463 21.75 -17.53 -51.66
C ARG A 463 23.03 -18.34 -51.48
N GLU A 464 23.60 -18.37 -50.28
CA GLU A 464 24.81 -19.13 -49.99
C GLU A 464 24.59 -20.65 -50.13
N LYS A 465 23.45 -21.17 -49.62
CA LYS A 465 23.04 -22.58 -49.83
C LYS A 465 22.84 -22.91 -51.31
N ASP A 466 22.34 -21.97 -52.11
CA ASP A 466 22.20 -22.13 -53.55
C ASP A 466 23.57 -22.16 -54.26
N CYS A 467 24.48 -21.25 -53.93
CA CYS A 467 25.86 -21.24 -54.44
C CYS A 467 26.61 -22.53 -54.09
N ASN A 468 26.57 -22.96 -52.82
CA ASN A 468 27.17 -24.21 -52.36
C ASN A 468 26.59 -25.43 -53.09
N ARG A 469 25.27 -25.45 -53.36
CA ARG A 469 24.63 -26.52 -54.15
C ARG A 469 25.12 -26.54 -55.61
N VAL A 470 25.39 -25.39 -56.21
CA VAL A 470 25.97 -25.31 -57.56
C VAL A 470 27.41 -25.83 -57.57
N GLN A 471 28.27 -25.37 -56.64
CA GLN A 471 29.66 -25.82 -56.53
C GLN A 471 29.80 -27.32 -56.25
N LEU A 472 28.95 -27.88 -55.38
CA LEU A 472 28.87 -29.33 -55.16
C LEU A 472 28.35 -30.09 -56.41
N GLY A 473 27.55 -29.43 -57.25
CA GLY A 473 27.13 -29.95 -58.55
C GLY A 473 28.21 -29.86 -59.64
N GLU A 474 29.16 -28.92 -59.50
CA GLU A 474 30.30 -28.70 -60.40
C GLU A 474 31.44 -29.67 -60.10
N THR A 475 31.93 -29.67 -58.86
CA THR A 475 32.94 -30.63 -58.38
C THR A 475 32.50 -32.09 -58.56
N ARG A 476 31.20 -32.39 -58.46
CA ARG A 476 30.66 -33.73 -58.79
C ARG A 476 30.71 -34.06 -60.28
N ARG A 477 30.55 -33.08 -61.18
CA ARG A 477 30.71 -33.26 -62.63
C ARG A 477 32.18 -33.44 -62.99
N GLU A 478 33.06 -32.58 -62.49
CA GLU A 478 34.52 -32.68 -62.65
C GLU A 478 35.03 -34.06 -62.18
N LEU A 479 34.56 -34.54 -61.03
CA LEU A 479 34.90 -35.88 -60.51
C LEU A 479 34.30 -37.03 -61.33
N GLN A 480 33.22 -36.81 -62.08
CA GLN A 480 32.70 -37.78 -63.05
C GLN A 480 33.52 -37.77 -64.35
N GLU A 481 33.94 -36.60 -64.82
CA GLU A 481 34.78 -36.40 -65.99
C GLU A 481 36.20 -36.96 -65.77
N LEU A 482 36.85 -36.65 -64.64
CA LEU A 482 38.13 -37.25 -64.23
C LEU A 482 38.04 -38.77 -64.12
N LYS A 483 36.93 -39.33 -63.59
CA LYS A 483 36.68 -40.78 -63.57
C LYS A 483 36.41 -41.37 -64.95
N ALA A 484 35.96 -40.59 -65.94
CA ALA A 484 35.87 -41.04 -67.32
C ALA A 484 37.25 -41.03 -67.98
N SER A 485 38.01 -39.94 -67.85
CA SER A 485 39.38 -39.80 -68.37
C SER A 485 40.32 -40.87 -67.81
N LEU A 486 40.24 -41.19 -66.52
CA LEU A 486 41.03 -42.27 -65.91
C LEU A 486 40.75 -43.63 -66.55
N ARG A 487 39.49 -43.94 -66.91
CA ARG A 487 39.14 -45.19 -67.62
C ARG A 487 39.63 -45.21 -69.06
N VAL A 488 39.76 -44.05 -69.70
CA VAL A 488 40.35 -43.93 -71.04
C VAL A 488 41.86 -44.20 -70.94
N ALA A 489 42.56 -43.49 -70.05
CA ALA A 489 43.99 -43.70 -69.80
C ALA A 489 44.33 -45.14 -69.35
N GLN A 490 43.44 -45.80 -68.60
CA GLN A 490 43.57 -47.22 -68.26
C GLN A 490 43.52 -48.11 -69.51
N LYS A 491 42.57 -47.88 -70.43
CA LYS A 491 42.47 -48.63 -71.70
C LYS A 491 43.63 -48.34 -72.65
N GLU A 492 44.10 -47.09 -72.70
CA GLU A 492 45.29 -46.72 -73.48
C GLU A 492 46.54 -47.41 -72.92
N LYS A 493 46.67 -47.50 -71.59
CA LYS A 493 47.73 -48.30 -70.93
C LYS A 493 47.62 -49.79 -71.24
N GLU A 494 46.42 -50.37 -71.21
CA GLU A 494 46.18 -51.77 -71.59
C GLU A 494 46.55 -52.02 -73.07
N GLN A 495 46.16 -51.12 -73.97
CA GLN A 495 46.50 -51.19 -75.39
C GLN A 495 48.03 -51.09 -75.60
N LEU A 496 48.70 -50.11 -74.99
CA LEU A 496 50.17 -49.97 -75.04
C LEU A 496 50.90 -51.17 -74.42
N GLN A 497 50.29 -51.86 -73.45
CA GLN A 497 50.82 -53.13 -72.94
C GLN A 497 50.68 -54.27 -73.95
N THR A 498 49.56 -54.36 -74.70
CA THR A 498 49.44 -55.34 -75.80
C THR A 498 50.37 -55.03 -76.97
N GLU A 499 50.49 -53.77 -77.39
CA GLU A 499 51.43 -53.35 -78.44
C GLU A 499 52.89 -53.63 -78.03
N LYS A 500 53.25 -53.40 -76.76
CA LYS A 500 54.56 -53.78 -76.21
C LYS A 500 54.79 -55.31 -76.28
N GLN A 501 53.78 -56.13 -75.99
CA GLN A 501 53.88 -57.59 -76.08
C GLN A 501 54.06 -58.05 -77.54
N GLU A 502 53.32 -57.46 -78.48
CA GLU A 502 53.49 -57.73 -79.92
C GLU A 502 54.89 -57.34 -80.43
N VAL A 503 55.44 -56.20 -79.98
CA VAL A 503 56.81 -55.78 -80.32
C VAL A 503 57.85 -56.72 -79.72
N ILE A 504 57.69 -57.18 -78.47
CA ILE A 504 58.60 -58.17 -77.86
C ILE A 504 58.54 -59.51 -78.63
N GLU A 505 57.36 -59.97 -79.00
CA GLU A 505 57.18 -61.21 -79.77
C GLU A 505 57.76 -61.07 -81.20
N TYR A 506 57.67 -59.89 -81.81
CA TYR A 506 58.31 -59.59 -83.10
C TYR A 506 59.85 -59.54 -83.00
N ILE A 507 60.39 -58.96 -81.92
CA ILE A 507 61.84 -59.00 -81.63
C ILE A 507 62.30 -60.46 -81.49
N ARG A 508 61.59 -61.29 -80.71
CA ARG A 508 61.87 -62.71 -80.54
C ARG A 508 61.86 -63.49 -81.87
N GLN A 509 60.97 -63.13 -82.80
CA GLN A 509 60.94 -63.69 -84.16
C GLN A 509 62.07 -63.18 -85.06
N LEU A 510 62.54 -61.94 -84.88
CA LEU A 510 63.72 -61.43 -85.56
C LEU A 510 65.02 -62.07 -85.05
N GLU A 511 65.14 -62.28 -83.73
CA GLU A 511 66.26 -63.00 -83.10
C GLU A 511 66.37 -64.43 -83.64
N GLN A 512 65.27 -65.18 -83.67
CA GLN A 512 65.22 -66.53 -84.27
C GLN A 512 65.61 -66.54 -85.75
N ARG A 513 65.27 -65.49 -86.51
CA ARG A 513 65.70 -65.35 -87.91
C ARG A 513 67.18 -65.00 -88.02
N LEU A 514 67.72 -64.19 -87.10
CA LEU A 514 69.15 -63.89 -87.03
C LEU A 514 69.97 -65.14 -86.71
N GLU A 515 69.47 -65.97 -85.79
CA GLU A 515 70.10 -67.21 -85.35
C GLU A 515 70.07 -68.29 -86.45
N ALA A 516 68.94 -68.46 -87.14
CA ALA A 516 68.87 -69.32 -88.33
C ALA A 516 69.78 -68.84 -89.49
N LEU A 517 70.04 -67.53 -89.58
CA LEU A 517 71.01 -66.96 -90.54
C LEU A 517 72.46 -67.13 -90.07
N SER A 518 72.74 -67.18 -88.77
CA SER A 518 74.07 -67.39 -88.21
C SER A 518 74.51 -68.86 -88.32
N GLU A 519 73.61 -69.83 -88.13
CA GLU A 519 73.90 -71.26 -88.37
C GLU A 519 74.32 -71.54 -89.83
N SER A 520 73.90 -70.70 -90.77
CA SER A 520 74.11 -70.93 -92.21
C SER A 520 75.48 -70.47 -92.74
N LYS A 521 76.30 -69.71 -91.98
CA LYS A 521 77.67 -69.32 -92.36
C LYS A 521 78.59 -69.17 -91.15
N TRP A 522 79.82 -69.70 -91.31
CA TRP A 522 80.95 -69.71 -90.36
C TRP A 522 80.99 -70.86 -89.34
N SER A 523 81.37 -72.04 -89.84
CA SER A 523 81.99 -73.09 -89.03
C SER A 523 83.53 -72.94 -89.02
N ALA A 524 84.14 -73.03 -87.82
CA ALA A 524 85.58 -72.92 -87.50
C ALA A 524 86.26 -71.56 -87.85
N THR A 525 87.07 -70.92 -86.99
CA THR A 525 87.69 -71.26 -85.69
C THR A 525 87.55 -70.07 -84.71
N ALA A 526 87.35 -70.16 -83.38
CA ALA A 526 87.70 -71.13 -82.33
C ALA A 526 89.08 -70.89 -81.62
N LEU A 527 88.99 -70.45 -80.34
CA LEU A 527 90.04 -70.39 -79.30
C LEU A 527 91.18 -69.37 -79.54
N LEU A 528 91.64 -68.55 -78.58
CA LEU A 528 91.44 -68.45 -77.12
C LEU A 528 90.99 -66.99 -76.75
N GLN A 529 90.77 -66.53 -75.50
CA GLN A 529 91.00 -67.09 -74.16
C GLN A 529 90.09 -66.47 -73.07
N SER A 530 89.82 -67.24 -72.01
CA SER A 530 89.66 -66.89 -70.57
C SER A 530 89.61 -65.40 -70.16
N SER A 531 88.67 -64.94 -69.32
CA SER A 531 88.40 -65.54 -67.99
C SER A 531 86.99 -65.34 -67.41
N ARG A 532 86.63 -66.25 -66.49
CA ARG A 532 85.51 -66.18 -65.52
C ARG A 532 85.69 -65.00 -64.54
N ALA A 533 84.70 -64.47 -63.82
CA ALA A 533 83.21 -64.47 -63.86
C ALA A 533 82.75 -63.43 -62.77
N ASP A 534 81.61 -63.41 -62.07
CA ASP A 534 80.40 -64.28 -61.96
C ASP A 534 79.20 -63.46 -61.36
N SER A 535 78.04 -64.09 -61.12
CA SER A 535 76.87 -63.52 -60.39
C SER A 535 76.94 -63.83 -58.86
N PRO A 536 76.20 -63.15 -57.93
CA PRO A 536 74.89 -62.47 -58.11
C PRO A 536 74.56 -61.17 -57.28
N LEU A 537 73.41 -60.55 -57.61
CA LEU A 537 72.39 -59.85 -56.77
C LEU A 537 72.70 -58.64 -55.83
N SER A 538 71.62 -57.84 -55.66
CA SER A 538 71.30 -56.76 -54.69
C SER A 538 71.74 -55.31 -54.96
N ASP A 539 70.74 -54.41 -54.92
CA ASP A 539 70.67 -52.96 -54.60
C ASP A 539 71.64 -51.96 -55.29
N SER A 540 71.28 -50.69 -55.56
CA SER A 540 70.34 -49.78 -54.86
C SER A 540 69.70 -48.70 -55.77
N GLU A 541 68.65 -48.03 -55.26
CA GLU A 541 68.16 -46.65 -55.54
C GLU A 541 67.96 -46.23 -57.03
N ASP A 542 66.73 -46.09 -57.53
CA ASP A 542 65.72 -45.03 -57.30
C ASP A 542 65.97 -43.73 -58.11
N GLU A 543 65.11 -43.49 -59.11
CA GLU A 543 64.99 -42.22 -59.85
C GLU A 543 63.51 -41.90 -60.14
N ASN A 544 63.10 -40.68 -59.80
CA ASN A 544 61.82 -40.05 -60.19
C ASN A 544 62.09 -38.53 -60.39
N PRO A 545 61.23 -37.74 -61.06
CA PRO A 545 61.73 -36.96 -62.19
C PRO A 545 61.42 -35.47 -62.09
N GLU A 546 61.96 -34.67 -63.01
CA GLU A 546 61.39 -33.36 -63.30
C GLU A 546 61.51 -33.01 -64.79
N ALA A 547 60.43 -32.47 -65.37
CA ALA A 547 60.30 -32.33 -66.81
C ALA A 547 59.52 -31.07 -67.24
N LEU A 548 60.20 -30.23 -68.04
CA LEU A 548 59.65 -29.30 -69.04
C LEU A 548 58.94 -28.01 -68.58
N GLN A 549 59.76 -26.97 -68.40
CA GLN A 549 59.52 -25.65 -69.02
C GLN A 549 59.58 -25.79 -70.58
N GLU A 550 59.10 -24.88 -71.45
CA GLU A 550 58.70 -23.47 -71.30
C GLU A 550 57.79 -23.00 -72.47
N ALA A 551 57.01 -21.91 -72.29
CA ALA A 551 56.58 -20.92 -73.31
C ALA A 551 55.66 -21.35 -74.52
N ARG A 552 54.77 -20.51 -75.12
CA ARG A 552 54.33 -19.10 -74.87
C ARG A 552 53.01 -18.73 -75.62
N ALA A 553 52.18 -17.89 -74.99
CA ALA A 553 51.23 -16.89 -75.57
C ALA A 553 49.99 -17.40 -76.38
N SER A 554 48.87 -16.67 -76.58
CA SER A 554 48.55 -15.23 -76.40
C SER A 554 47.05 -14.92 -76.11
N ARG A 555 46.76 -13.73 -75.52
CA ARG A 555 45.46 -12.97 -75.42
C ARG A 555 44.33 -13.54 -74.54
N ALA A 556 43.41 -12.75 -73.95
CA ALA A 556 43.33 -11.34 -73.45
C ALA A 556 41.94 -11.17 -72.77
N LEU A 557 41.72 -10.56 -71.59
CA LEU A 557 41.65 -9.11 -71.21
C LEU A 557 41.38 -9.08 -69.67
N SER A 558 42.12 -8.39 -68.76
CA SER A 558 42.03 -6.96 -68.31
C SER A 558 40.62 -6.47 -67.90
N HIS A 559 40.33 -5.81 -66.76
CA HIS A 559 41.08 -5.22 -65.60
C HIS A 559 40.12 -5.18 -64.36
N TYR A 560 40.51 -4.98 -63.08
CA TYR A 560 41.21 -3.85 -62.43
C TYR A 560 41.93 -4.25 -61.10
N SER A 561 42.64 -3.31 -60.44
CA SER A 561 43.68 -3.57 -59.43
C SER A 561 43.48 -2.88 -58.05
N LEU A 562 44.11 -3.41 -56.99
CA LEU A 562 45.12 -2.81 -56.04
C LEU A 562 45.12 -1.26 -55.81
N CYS A 563 45.56 -0.60 -54.72
CA CYS A 563 46.14 -0.86 -53.36
C CYS A 563 46.40 0.54 -52.68
N ASP A 564 46.84 0.79 -51.42
CA ASP A 564 47.16 0.04 -50.17
C ASP A 564 47.12 0.98 -48.91
N GLN A 565 47.58 0.52 -47.73
CA GLN A 565 48.01 1.39 -46.59
C GLN A 565 49.31 2.18 -46.93
N PRO A 566 49.61 3.37 -46.32
CA PRO A 566 50.34 3.43 -45.02
C PRO A 566 50.18 4.72 -44.16
N GLN A 567 50.91 4.79 -43.04
CA GLN A 567 51.26 5.96 -42.20
C GLN A 567 52.67 6.51 -42.56
N PRO A 568 53.18 7.65 -42.00
CA PRO A 568 52.55 8.88 -41.49
C PRO A 568 53.26 10.19 -41.99
N ASP A 569 53.03 11.31 -41.28
CA ASP A 569 53.85 12.53 -41.13
C ASP A 569 53.86 13.71 -42.14
N LEU A 570 53.45 14.88 -41.59
CA LEU A 570 53.95 16.25 -41.78
C LEU A 570 53.96 16.92 -43.19
N LEU A 571 52.95 17.78 -43.46
CA LEU A 571 53.08 19.25 -43.28
C LEU A 571 51.76 20.00 -43.62
N LEU A 572 51.36 20.95 -42.75
CA LEU A 572 50.23 21.90 -42.91
C LEU A 572 50.72 23.23 -43.53
N PRO A 573 49.90 24.04 -44.26
CA PRO A 573 48.67 24.72 -43.76
C PRO A 573 47.46 24.62 -44.73
N ALA A 574 46.23 25.09 -44.43
CA ALA A 574 45.72 26.07 -43.46
C ALA A 574 44.37 25.57 -42.85
N THR A 575 44.19 25.37 -41.54
CA THR A 575 43.93 26.33 -40.43
C THR A 575 42.57 27.08 -40.47
N PRO A 576 41.90 27.33 -39.31
CA PRO A 576 41.68 26.42 -38.17
C PRO A 576 40.29 26.57 -37.45
N PRO A 577 39.86 25.59 -36.62
CA PRO A 577 38.95 25.80 -35.46
C PRO A 577 39.75 26.19 -34.19
N PRO A 578 39.14 26.56 -33.04
CA PRO A 578 38.97 25.56 -31.96
C PRO A 578 37.87 25.76 -30.87
N SER A 579 37.33 24.63 -30.41
CA SER A 579 37.16 24.12 -29.01
C SER A 579 36.62 24.95 -27.81
N PRO A 580 35.89 24.30 -26.86
CA PRO A 580 35.45 24.88 -25.58
C PRO A 580 36.36 24.53 -24.37
N ARG A 581 36.38 25.37 -23.31
CA ARG A 581 36.88 25.03 -21.94
C ARG A 581 36.24 25.89 -20.82
N HIS A 582 36.55 25.54 -19.57
CA HIS A 582 35.89 25.89 -18.30
C HIS A 582 36.30 27.21 -17.60
N LEU A 583 35.35 27.72 -16.79
CA LEU A 583 35.47 28.32 -15.43
C LEU A 583 35.92 29.79 -15.15
N HIS A 584 35.21 30.35 -14.15
CA HIS A 584 35.54 31.41 -13.16
C HIS A 584 35.53 32.94 -13.49
N THR A 585 34.59 33.64 -12.81
CA THR A 585 34.67 35.01 -12.20
C THR A 585 35.10 36.22 -13.08
N SER A 586 34.33 37.32 -13.18
CA SER A 586 33.99 38.21 -12.05
C SER A 586 33.05 39.39 -12.40
N HIS A 587 32.33 39.90 -11.39
CA HIS A 587 31.73 41.25 -11.17
C HIS A 587 31.14 42.15 -12.29
N GLY A 588 29.86 42.52 -12.12
CA GLY A 588 29.26 43.84 -12.52
C GLY A 588 28.59 43.89 -13.91
N VAL A 589 27.52 44.66 -14.18
CA VAL A 589 26.85 45.78 -13.47
C VAL A 589 25.32 45.76 -13.71
N VAL A 590 24.52 46.46 -12.88
CA VAL A 590 23.05 46.51 -12.93
C VAL A 590 22.49 47.66 -13.78
N ILE A 591 21.54 47.35 -14.67
CA ILE A 591 20.59 48.26 -15.37
C ILE A 591 19.30 47.40 -15.61
N SER A 592 18.05 47.61 -15.14
CA SER A 592 17.17 48.76 -14.83
C SER A 592 16.70 49.56 -16.07
N GLN A 593 15.45 49.56 -16.56
CA GLN A 593 14.12 49.30 -15.94
C GLN A 593 13.05 48.93 -17.04
N PRO A 594 11.77 48.65 -16.70
CA PRO A 594 10.76 48.07 -17.62
C PRO A 594 9.66 49.05 -18.13
N ALA A 595 8.80 48.59 -19.06
CA ALA A 595 7.53 49.22 -19.49
C ALA A 595 6.69 48.24 -20.36
N PRO A 596 5.36 48.44 -20.60
CA PRO A 596 4.33 49.19 -19.85
C PRO A 596 2.99 48.41 -19.65
N TYR A 597 1.93 49.12 -19.26
CA TYR A 597 0.62 48.65 -18.75
C TYR A 597 -0.52 48.46 -19.80
N CYS A 598 -1.39 47.47 -19.53
CA CYS A 598 -2.87 47.44 -19.57
C CYS A 598 -3.75 48.18 -20.65
N CYS A 599 -4.60 47.37 -21.34
CA CYS A 599 -6.07 47.59 -21.58
C CYS A 599 -6.56 48.72 -22.55
N PRO A 600 -7.89 48.83 -22.89
CA PRO A 600 -8.93 47.85 -23.31
C PRO A 600 -9.66 48.29 -24.65
N PRO A 601 -11.01 48.23 -24.87
CA PRO A 601 -11.86 47.08 -25.29
C PRO A 601 -12.82 47.27 -26.52
N GLN A 602 -13.34 46.15 -27.08
CA GLN A 602 -14.68 45.96 -27.75
C GLN A 602 -15.03 46.79 -29.04
N PRO A 603 -16.22 46.62 -29.72
CA PRO A 603 -17.35 45.64 -29.65
C PRO A 603 -17.79 45.00 -31.02
N SER A 604 -18.98 44.36 -31.06
CA SER A 604 -19.86 44.00 -32.23
C SER A 604 -19.53 42.76 -33.07
N SER A 605 -20.49 42.03 -33.68
CA SER A 605 -21.96 41.83 -33.45
C SER A 605 -22.54 40.66 -34.28
N ASP A 606 -23.54 39.96 -33.73
CA ASP A 606 -24.61 39.14 -34.34
C ASP A 606 -24.41 38.33 -35.67
N SER A 607 -24.65 37.02 -35.61
CA SER A 607 -25.44 36.26 -36.63
C SER A 607 -25.79 34.82 -36.21
N HIS A 608 -27.06 34.46 -36.38
CA HIS A 608 -27.69 33.13 -36.59
C HIS A 608 -27.02 31.86 -35.98
N ALA A 609 -27.61 31.17 -35.00
CA ALA A 609 -28.89 30.42 -34.98
C ALA A 609 -28.83 29.00 -35.59
N ALA A 610 -29.02 27.99 -34.73
CA ALA A 610 -29.33 26.60 -35.07
C ALA A 610 -30.19 25.99 -33.94
N HIS A 611 -31.15 25.10 -34.27
CA HIS A 611 -32.04 24.43 -33.31
C HIS A 611 -31.79 22.91 -33.31
N SER A 612 -31.81 22.29 -32.13
CA SER A 612 -32.28 20.92 -31.81
C SER A 612 -32.12 20.73 -30.28
N SER A 613 -33.09 20.38 -29.44
CA SER A 613 -34.47 19.83 -29.60
C SER A 613 -34.61 18.30 -29.67
N GLU A 614 -34.23 17.64 -28.59
CA GLU A 614 -34.81 16.37 -28.11
C GLU A 614 -35.00 16.54 -26.59
N SER A 615 -35.99 15.99 -25.87
CA SER A 615 -37.40 15.63 -26.08
C SER A 615 -37.73 14.65 -24.95
N GLU A 616 -38.73 14.97 -24.12
CA GLU A 616 -39.43 14.02 -23.23
C GLU A 616 -38.59 13.39 -22.08
N GLU A 617 -39.18 12.86 -21.01
CA GLU A 617 -40.59 12.50 -20.76
C GLU A 617 -41.03 12.84 -19.32
N GLU A 618 -42.33 13.04 -19.09
CA GLU A 618 -42.92 13.33 -17.77
C GLU A 618 -43.30 12.05 -17.00
N TYR A 619 -43.30 12.11 -15.66
CA TYR A 619 -44.16 11.27 -14.83
C TYR A 619 -44.84 12.10 -13.73
N GLU A 620 -46.13 12.37 -13.91
CA GLU A 620 -47.03 12.72 -12.80
C GLU A 620 -47.23 11.51 -11.85
N VAL A 621 -47.76 11.74 -10.64
CA VAL A 621 -49.14 11.29 -10.28
C VAL A 621 -49.49 11.60 -8.81
N ALA A 622 -50.78 11.87 -8.59
CA ALA A 622 -51.51 11.84 -7.31
C ALA A 622 -51.20 12.89 -6.22
N HIS A 623 -51.93 14.01 -6.30
CA HIS A 623 -52.32 14.76 -5.11
C HIS A 623 -53.19 13.93 -4.15
N SER A 624 -52.97 14.14 -2.84
CA SER A 624 -54.06 14.29 -1.87
C SER A 624 -53.59 15.25 -0.76
N GLY A 625 -54.44 16.05 -0.11
CA GLY A 625 -55.89 16.19 -0.29
C GLY A 625 -56.60 16.51 1.02
N GLY A 626 -56.24 17.63 1.69
CA GLY A 626 -56.80 17.99 3.00
C GLY A 626 -56.78 19.50 3.25
N ASN A 627 -57.97 20.11 3.37
CA ASN A 627 -58.14 21.55 3.56
C ASN A 627 -58.36 21.91 5.04
N SER A 628 -57.70 22.97 5.52
CA SER A 628 -58.03 23.70 6.76
C SER A 628 -57.18 24.99 6.82
N SER A 629 -57.56 26.08 6.14
CA SER A 629 -58.47 27.17 6.61
C SER A 629 -57.83 28.17 7.60
N GLY A 630 -57.88 29.45 7.26
CA GLY A 630 -57.21 30.60 7.91
C GLY A 630 -56.39 31.35 6.84
N GLU A 631 -56.65 32.59 6.42
CA GLU A 631 -56.91 33.86 7.16
C GLU A 631 -55.67 34.31 7.98
N GLU A 632 -55.12 35.53 7.84
CA GLU A 632 -55.54 36.67 6.99
C GLU A 632 -54.40 37.67 6.70
N THR A 633 -54.60 38.55 5.71
CA THR A 633 -53.94 39.86 5.45
C THR A 633 -52.40 40.01 5.42
N ALA A 634 -51.91 40.68 4.38
CA ALA A 634 -50.64 41.40 4.38
C ALA A 634 -50.89 42.93 4.33
N LEU A 635 -50.15 43.70 5.14
CA LEU A 635 -50.05 45.17 5.11
C LEU A 635 -48.58 45.53 5.39
N LEU A 636 -47.85 46.13 4.44
CA LEU A 636 -47.74 47.58 4.20
C LEU A 636 -47.10 48.34 5.37
N LEU A 637 -45.77 48.51 5.29
CA LEU A 637 -44.98 49.48 6.05
C LEU A 637 -45.01 50.84 5.32
N PRO A 638 -45.26 51.97 6.02
CA PRO A 638 -45.01 53.31 5.51
C PRO A 638 -43.64 53.84 5.93
N ASP A 639 -42.86 54.36 4.99
CA ASP A 639 -41.71 55.22 5.30
C ASP A 639 -42.17 56.57 5.83
N HIS A 640 -41.54 57.06 6.89
CA HIS A 640 -41.51 58.48 7.22
C HIS A 640 -40.09 58.92 7.59
N THR A 641 -39.65 59.99 6.95
CA THR A 641 -38.33 60.60 7.08
C THR A 641 -38.28 61.61 8.22
N ASP A 642 -37.10 62.21 8.39
CA ASP A 642 -36.80 63.43 9.16
C ASP A 642 -36.68 63.27 10.70
N ALA A 643 -35.77 63.99 11.37
CA ALA A 643 -34.54 64.66 10.92
C ALA A 643 -33.66 65.05 12.13
N ALA A 644 -32.41 65.41 11.83
CA ALA A 644 -31.57 66.39 12.56
C ALA A 644 -31.01 66.05 13.97
N LEU A 645 -29.68 66.23 14.07
CA LEU A 645 -28.93 66.87 15.17
C LEU A 645 -29.05 66.26 16.59
N SER A 646 -27.97 65.82 17.26
CA SER A 646 -26.66 66.48 17.37
C SER A 646 -25.57 65.55 17.90
N ASP A 647 -24.31 65.89 17.60
CA ASP A 647 -23.19 65.55 18.49
C ASP A 647 -23.35 66.27 19.84
N LEU A 648 -22.99 65.60 20.95
CA LEU A 648 -22.25 66.29 22.01
C LEU A 648 -21.37 65.32 22.81
N VAL A 649 -20.20 65.83 23.21
CA VAL A 649 -19.10 65.13 23.86
C VAL A 649 -19.14 65.36 25.38
N GLU A 650 -18.79 64.33 26.14
CA GLU A 650 -18.33 64.31 27.55
C GLU A 650 -19.12 65.04 28.67
N SER A 651 -19.52 64.26 29.69
CA SER A 651 -19.05 64.32 31.09
C SER A 651 -18.65 65.65 31.77
N PRO A 652 -18.62 65.70 33.12
CA PRO A 652 -19.61 65.24 34.11
C PRO A 652 -19.83 66.29 35.24
N LEU A 653 -20.82 66.10 36.13
CA LEU A 653 -20.74 66.43 37.58
C LEU A 653 -22.08 66.20 38.32
N TRP A 654 -21.95 65.76 39.58
CA TRP A 654 -23.00 65.45 40.59
C TRP A 654 -23.83 64.18 40.35
#